data_AF-A0A840KDH8-F1
#
_entry.id   AF-A0A840KDH8-F1
#
_cell.length_a   1.000
_cell.length_b   1.000
_cell.length_c   1.000
_cell.angle_alpha   90.00
_cell.angle_beta   90.00
_cell.angle_gamma   90.00
#
_symmetry.space_group_name_H-M   'P 1'
#
loop_
_entity.id
_entity.type
_entity.pdbx_description
1 polymer ?
#
loop_
_entity_poly.entity_id
_entity_poly.type
_entity_poly.pdbx_seq_one_letter_code
_entity_poly.pdbx_strand_id
1 'polypeptide(L)'
;MKFKMQAITDFLHNAFGGGKDKDYEKAVTQMVDAIKRQRTLYNKEIRDWKIAKYTALDPIIPRRKLLIDIMEEVLDDPFIYGRSETRKLRVSNKAIDVIGSDGEVDEEKTKLLQKLWFKNLIKYTLDSIYFGYTLMYPKEMDENGLIKKLSFVYRDHIVPETTELLINPYDLHGENFTEGNLKKWTLWVNHEHSIGILNKAIPLWIFKKHSWQNWDEFEEMFGIPMRTAKVASTDPRVKNEIDKWLKDLGSAGWARFPEGVEIDIKESNSRDSFNVFNEKRKACNEELSNLFDGNSETSKDTGSRAKTGEIINATQKLITMDDETFVMFFINDEVLPWLRGIGYPFDEKDTCRWNDNVKLSPKERLDIFKGVKDLGYKVKKEQIETELDVEIVGEISGDQPPPIPQNRYRNFNTPQGFGTPAHYKSSTGATLEFETPANVRDITPQEENFLRLLYENPGTINWSYNEFKASHTPLLEAIKQGFGKMDFDFDSTDHRRMRAWMNNIHRFGADKTQAEVYELNEMLKDPEVKSFNDFRNKAKSVFPNYKEFYLRTEWDHANASSNMAARYLEMMDDMEIAPYWRLNAIIDEGTTVVCRSLDGKVFDKRDQNSWKFLPPLHWKCRTDAEDIFDDYEGEITNFEEAIQTDPYGWERMQKQGFDVNWGDSDEIFTRAQSYLKKLPQDSTPIDVDDLGITDYGLAEWAKVKKHTYPKKVVTIKSHIDKTGMARVITSENLPVWVDTEATKMNDDLFTQLKETLTDPDEVYWSDSGKIPETVFIRFYKDGAFKVSTQSVRVTHSEMITDVDTVRKGLLVNTPKK
;
A
#
# COMPACT_ATOMS: atom_id res chain seq x y z
N MET A 1 3.68 -1.21 10.69
CA MET A 1 3.21 -1.85 11.94
C MET A 1 1.70 -1.64 12.09
N LYS A 2 0.91 -2.71 12.21
CA LYS A 2 -0.52 -2.60 12.57
C LYS A 2 -0.63 -2.58 14.09
N PHE A 3 -0.63 -1.40 14.72
CA PHE A 3 -0.97 -1.29 16.14
C PHE A 3 -2.42 -1.75 16.33
N LYS A 4 -2.59 -2.90 16.99
CA LYS A 4 -3.92 -3.47 17.27
C LYS A 4 -4.58 -2.65 18.36
N MET A 5 -5.54 -1.84 17.93
CA MET A 5 -6.55 -1.17 18.75
C MET A 5 -7.07 -2.04 19.90
N GLN A 6 -7.45 -3.27 19.56
CA GLN A 6 -7.93 -4.28 20.50
C GLN A 6 -6.90 -4.66 21.56
N ALA A 7 -5.61 -4.72 21.23
CA ALA A 7 -4.57 -5.16 22.17
C ALA A 7 -4.36 -4.17 23.32
N ILE A 8 -4.70 -2.90 23.11
CA ILE A 8 -4.73 -1.89 24.16
C ILE A 8 -6.00 -2.09 24.99
N THR A 9 -7.19 -2.30 24.40
CA THR A 9 -8.40 -2.66 25.17
C THR A 9 -8.23 -3.92 26.03
N ASP A 10 -7.63 -4.96 25.45
CA ASP A 10 -7.53 -6.29 26.03
C ASP A 10 -6.42 -6.40 27.09
N PHE A 11 -5.31 -5.67 26.95
CA PHE A 11 -4.29 -5.53 28.00
C PHE A 11 -4.90 -4.98 29.29
N LEU A 12 -5.81 -4.04 29.10
CA LEU A 12 -6.30 -3.18 30.15
C LEU A 12 -7.58 -3.72 30.83
N HIS A 13 -8.33 -4.58 30.14
CA HIS A 13 -9.46 -5.31 30.73
C HIS A 13 -9.01 -6.55 31.54
N ASN A 14 -7.88 -7.18 31.19
CA ASN A 14 -7.47 -8.49 31.72
C ASN A 14 -6.49 -8.47 32.92
N ALA A 15 -5.93 -7.32 33.29
CA ALA A 15 -4.99 -7.22 34.41
C ALA A 15 -5.62 -6.74 35.75
N PHE A 16 -6.94 -6.44 35.77
CA PHE A 16 -7.59 -5.67 36.86
C PHE A 16 -8.64 -6.45 37.65
N GLY A 17 -8.41 -7.75 37.85
CA GLY A 17 -9.22 -8.63 38.69
C GLY A 17 -8.98 -8.47 40.20
N GLY A 18 -8.88 -7.25 40.74
CA GLY A 18 -8.59 -7.05 42.17
C GLY A 18 -8.59 -5.61 42.65
N GLY A 19 -9.73 -5.14 43.16
CA GLY A 19 -9.90 -3.78 43.70
C GLY A 19 -10.23 -2.75 42.62
N LYS A 20 -11.41 -2.12 42.72
CA LYS A 20 -11.90 -1.16 41.72
C LYS A 20 -11.23 0.22 41.89
N ASP A 21 -10.10 0.44 41.23
CA ASP A 21 -9.68 1.80 40.86
C ASP A 21 -10.32 2.18 39.51
N LYS A 22 -11.46 2.87 39.60
CA LYS A 22 -12.25 3.34 38.43
C LYS A 22 -11.47 4.21 37.45
N ASP A 23 -10.39 4.83 37.91
CA ASP A 23 -9.60 5.74 37.10
C ASP A 23 -8.69 5.00 36.11
N TYR A 24 -8.33 3.73 36.40
CA TYR A 24 -7.59 2.89 35.44
C TYR A 24 -8.46 2.52 34.24
N GLU A 25 -9.57 1.78 34.43
CA GLU A 25 -10.50 1.37 33.34
C GLU A 25 -10.97 2.54 32.45
N LYS A 26 -10.93 3.76 32.98
CA LYS A 26 -11.25 5.00 32.28
C LYS A 26 -10.12 5.49 31.37
N ALA A 27 -8.88 5.62 31.88
CA ALA A 27 -7.70 5.96 31.07
C ALA A 27 -7.49 4.98 29.90
N VAL A 28 -7.84 3.73 30.17
CA VAL A 28 -7.85 2.57 29.27
C VAL A 28 -8.80 2.72 28.10
N THR A 29 -10.06 3.05 28.39
CA THR A 29 -11.08 3.21 27.37
C THR A 29 -10.79 4.47 26.56
N GLN A 30 -10.25 5.51 27.21
CA GLN A 30 -9.75 6.72 26.57
C GLN A 30 -8.60 6.43 25.58
N MET A 31 -7.60 5.61 25.96
CA MET A 31 -6.53 5.12 25.09
C MET A 31 -7.07 4.47 23.79
N VAL A 32 -8.05 3.58 23.93
CA VAL A 32 -8.63 2.82 22.82
C VAL A 32 -9.52 3.69 21.96
N ASP A 33 -10.25 4.63 22.54
CA ASP A 33 -11.02 5.59 21.76
C ASP A 33 -10.12 6.62 21.06
N ALA A 34 -9.02 7.04 21.68
CA ALA A 34 -8.03 7.94 21.07
C ALA A 34 -7.42 7.33 19.80
N ILE A 35 -6.89 6.11 19.88
CA ILE A 35 -6.25 5.47 18.71
C ILE A 35 -7.32 5.07 17.65
N LYS A 36 -8.59 4.85 18.03
CA LYS A 36 -9.71 4.65 17.06
C LYS A 36 -9.97 5.94 16.31
N ARG A 37 -10.09 7.05 17.05
CA ARG A 37 -10.25 8.40 16.48
C ARG A 37 -9.07 8.75 15.57
N GLN A 38 -7.82 8.52 15.98
CA GLN A 38 -6.63 8.74 15.14
C GLN A 38 -6.71 7.99 13.80
N ARG A 39 -7.05 6.69 13.82
CA ARG A 39 -7.14 5.90 12.58
C ARG A 39 -8.26 6.39 11.68
N THR A 40 -9.38 6.84 12.25
CA THR A 40 -10.48 7.47 11.50
C THR A 40 -10.07 8.84 10.94
N LEU A 41 -9.37 9.67 11.71
CA LEU A 41 -8.83 10.97 11.30
C LEU A 41 -7.82 10.83 10.16
N TYR A 42 -6.89 9.87 10.24
CA TYR A 42 -5.94 9.59 9.16
C TYR A 42 -6.65 9.21 7.85
N ASN A 43 -7.62 8.29 7.92
CA ASN A 43 -8.41 7.90 6.74
C ASN A 43 -9.18 9.09 6.18
N LYS A 44 -9.69 9.98 7.04
CA LYS A 44 -10.39 11.20 6.66
C LYS A 44 -9.46 12.20 5.97
N GLU A 45 -8.33 12.61 6.56
CA GLU A 45 -7.40 13.57 5.96
C GLU A 45 -6.88 13.11 4.59
N ILE A 46 -6.65 11.80 4.40
CA ILE A 46 -6.26 11.23 3.09
C ILE A 46 -7.43 11.25 2.08
N ARG A 47 -8.68 11.04 2.52
CA ARG A 47 -9.88 11.17 1.68
C ARG A 47 -10.08 12.64 1.28
N ASP A 48 -9.99 13.56 2.24
CA ASP A 48 -10.15 15.00 2.04
C ASP A 48 -9.09 15.54 1.05
N TRP A 49 -7.82 15.12 1.18
CA TRP A 49 -6.77 15.44 0.18
C TRP A 49 -7.07 14.88 -1.21
N LYS A 50 -7.53 13.63 -1.32
CA LYS A 50 -7.90 13.04 -2.62
C LYS A 50 -9.04 13.83 -3.28
N ILE A 51 -10.07 14.18 -2.53
CA ILE A 51 -11.19 15.00 -3.01
C ILE A 51 -10.68 16.37 -3.46
N ALA A 52 -9.92 17.07 -2.61
CA ALA A 52 -9.34 18.37 -2.93
C ALA A 52 -8.49 18.33 -4.22
N LYS A 53 -7.72 17.25 -4.43
CA LYS A 53 -6.95 17.04 -5.65
C LYS A 53 -7.83 16.78 -6.88
N TYR A 54 -8.90 15.98 -6.77
CA TYR A 54 -9.81 15.73 -7.89
C TYR A 54 -10.58 17.00 -8.26
N THR A 55 -11.13 17.72 -7.29
CA THR A 55 -11.80 19.02 -7.50
C THR A 55 -10.87 20.08 -8.10
N ALA A 56 -9.57 20.06 -7.78
CA ALA A 56 -8.58 20.94 -8.39
C ALA A 56 -8.13 20.53 -9.80
N LEU A 57 -8.46 19.32 -10.25
CA LEU A 57 -8.16 18.75 -11.57
C LEU A 57 -9.42 18.48 -12.40
N ASP A 58 -10.58 18.99 -11.97
CA ASP A 58 -11.85 18.81 -12.65
C ASP A 58 -11.78 19.44 -14.06
N PRO A 59 -12.06 18.70 -15.15
CA PRO A 59 -11.98 19.24 -16.51
C PRO A 59 -13.03 20.29 -16.86
N ILE A 60 -14.09 20.43 -16.07
CA ILE A 60 -15.26 21.27 -16.35
C ILE A 60 -15.32 22.46 -15.39
N ILE A 61 -15.16 22.23 -14.07
CA ILE A 61 -15.22 23.27 -13.03
C ILE A 61 -14.06 23.10 -12.02
N PRO A 62 -12.80 23.35 -12.44
CA PRO A 62 -11.65 23.23 -11.54
C PRO A 62 -11.74 24.24 -10.39
N ARG A 63 -11.60 23.78 -9.14
CA ARG A 63 -11.65 24.64 -7.94
C ARG A 63 -10.48 24.36 -7.00
N ARG A 64 -9.72 25.42 -6.69
CA ARG A 64 -8.42 25.33 -6.02
C ARG A 64 -8.45 25.47 -4.50
N LYS A 65 -9.51 26.07 -3.92
CA LYS A 65 -9.63 26.40 -2.48
C LYS A 65 -9.19 25.26 -1.55
N LEU A 66 -9.83 24.09 -1.66
CA LEU A 66 -9.58 22.95 -0.78
C LEU A 66 -8.11 22.45 -0.86
N LEU A 67 -7.49 22.52 -2.04
CA LEU A 67 -6.11 22.06 -2.22
C LEU A 67 -5.11 23.10 -1.69
N ILE A 68 -5.37 24.40 -1.91
CA ILE A 68 -4.54 25.49 -1.40
C ILE A 68 -4.55 25.51 0.14
N ASP A 69 -5.72 25.34 0.78
CA ASP A 69 -5.84 25.29 2.24
C ASP A 69 -4.93 24.20 2.86
N ILE A 70 -4.93 23.00 2.27
CA ILE A 70 -4.06 21.90 2.71
C ILE A 70 -2.58 22.22 2.44
N MET A 71 -2.24 22.84 1.29
CA MET A 71 -0.86 23.23 0.99
C MET A 71 -0.32 24.31 1.92
N GLU A 72 -1.16 25.24 2.39
CA GLU A 72 -0.78 26.24 3.38
C GLU A 72 -0.54 25.58 4.76
N GLU A 73 -1.39 24.65 5.21
CA GLU A 73 -1.16 23.86 6.44
C GLU A 73 0.14 23.01 6.38
N VAL A 74 0.51 22.52 5.18
CA VAL A 74 1.78 21.80 4.96
C VAL A 74 3.00 22.71 5.11
N LEU A 75 2.88 24.01 4.77
CA LEU A 75 3.95 24.98 4.95
C LEU A 75 4.10 25.45 6.40
N ASP A 76 3.11 25.24 7.28
CA ASP A 76 3.27 25.48 8.71
C ASP A 76 4.21 24.46 9.39
N ASP A 77 4.54 23.34 8.73
CA ASP A 77 5.55 22.40 9.21
C ASP A 77 6.97 23.01 9.15
N PRO A 78 7.67 23.20 10.29
CA PRO A 78 8.95 23.92 10.32
C PRO A 78 10.07 23.29 9.49
N PHE A 79 10.00 21.98 9.21
CA PHE A 79 11.00 21.26 8.43
C PHE A 79 10.78 21.45 6.93
N ILE A 80 9.52 21.50 6.48
CA ILE A 80 9.15 21.81 5.10
C ILE A 80 9.41 23.31 4.84
N TYR A 81 8.93 24.17 5.74
CA TYR A 81 9.20 25.62 5.69
C TYR A 81 10.70 25.93 5.62
N GLY A 82 11.50 25.37 6.53
CA GLY A 82 12.94 25.63 6.60
C GLY A 82 13.69 25.24 5.32
N ARG A 83 13.28 24.14 4.65
CA ARG A 83 13.86 23.74 3.36
C ARG A 83 13.40 24.62 2.21
N SER A 84 12.10 24.90 2.11
CA SER A 84 11.55 25.74 1.05
C SER A 84 12.14 27.16 1.09
N GLU A 85 12.29 27.75 2.29
CA GLU A 85 13.00 29.01 2.47
C GLU A 85 14.50 28.89 2.16
N THR A 86 15.18 27.82 2.58
CA THR A 86 16.62 27.64 2.27
C THR A 86 16.88 27.59 0.76
N ARG A 87 16.05 26.86 0.00
CA ARG A 87 16.13 26.84 -1.48
C ARG A 87 15.90 28.24 -2.06
N LYS A 88 14.83 28.94 -1.63
CA LYS A 88 14.55 30.34 -2.02
C LYS A 88 15.68 31.32 -1.66
N LEU A 89 16.38 31.11 -0.55
CA LEU A 89 17.49 31.96 -0.10
C LEU A 89 18.78 31.78 -0.92
N ARG A 90 18.98 30.64 -1.59
CA ARG A 90 20.16 30.46 -2.48
C ARG A 90 20.09 31.43 -3.67
N VAL A 91 18.91 31.54 -4.28
CA VAL A 91 18.64 32.41 -5.44
C VAL A 91 18.39 33.87 -5.03
N SER A 92 17.48 34.13 -4.09
CA SER A 92 17.09 35.52 -3.70
C SER A 92 18.17 36.31 -2.94
N ASN A 93 19.33 35.72 -2.67
CA ASN A 93 20.53 36.38 -2.14
C ASN A 93 21.66 36.47 -3.19
N LYS A 94 21.40 36.21 -4.47
CA LYS A 94 22.30 36.62 -5.56
C LYS A 94 22.03 38.09 -5.93
N ALA A 95 23.09 38.79 -6.30
CA ALA A 95 22.99 40.11 -6.91
C ALA A 95 22.68 39.96 -8.40
N ILE A 96 22.05 40.97 -8.97
CA ILE A 96 21.75 41.08 -10.39
C ILE A 96 22.36 42.35 -10.97
N ASP A 97 22.75 42.26 -12.24
CA ASP A 97 23.18 43.37 -13.06
C ASP A 97 22.27 43.47 -14.29
N VAL A 98 21.93 44.69 -14.70
CA VAL A 98 21.31 44.97 -16.00
C VAL A 98 22.40 45.32 -16.99
N ILE A 99 22.46 44.58 -18.11
CA ILE A 99 23.32 44.86 -19.25
C ILE A 99 22.57 45.79 -20.20
N GLY A 100 23.15 46.94 -20.51
CA GLY A 100 22.60 47.91 -21.44
C GLY A 100 22.77 47.51 -22.91
N SER A 101 22.19 48.30 -23.81
CA SER A 101 22.27 48.07 -25.26
C SER A 101 23.68 48.16 -25.88
N ASP A 102 24.66 48.64 -25.11
CA ASP A 102 26.09 48.71 -25.42
C ASP A 102 26.87 47.45 -24.99
N GLY A 103 26.27 46.56 -24.19
CA GLY A 103 26.90 45.36 -23.64
C GLY A 103 27.60 45.56 -22.30
N GLU A 104 27.59 46.77 -21.74
CA GLU A 104 28.15 47.11 -20.43
C GLU A 104 27.09 47.08 -19.33
N VAL A 105 27.51 47.13 -18.06
CA VAL A 105 26.58 47.15 -16.92
C VAL A 105 26.02 48.55 -16.68
N ASP A 106 24.70 48.70 -16.77
CA ASP A 106 23.99 49.93 -16.46
C ASP A 106 23.68 49.99 -14.95
N GLU A 107 24.50 50.72 -14.20
CA GLU A 107 24.33 50.87 -12.75
C GLU A 107 23.00 51.54 -12.35
N GLU A 108 22.48 52.48 -13.16
CA GLU A 108 21.27 53.24 -12.82
C GLU A 108 20.01 52.38 -13.02
N LYS A 109 19.92 51.66 -14.15
CA LYS A 109 18.87 50.65 -14.37
C LYS A 109 18.96 49.51 -13.35
N THR A 110 20.16 49.10 -12.97
CA THR A 110 20.37 48.08 -11.93
C THR A 110 19.83 48.52 -10.56
N LYS A 111 20.05 49.79 -10.14
CA LYS A 111 19.51 50.35 -8.88
C LYS A 111 17.97 50.34 -8.82
N LEU A 112 17.27 50.38 -9.96
CA LEU A 112 15.80 50.31 -9.99
C LEU A 112 15.27 48.93 -9.54
N LEU A 113 16.01 47.86 -9.83
CA LEU A 113 15.69 46.48 -9.46
C LEU A 113 16.27 46.07 -8.10
N GLN A 114 17.32 46.73 -7.61
CA GLN A 114 17.90 46.47 -6.27
C GLN A 114 17.03 47.03 -5.11
N LYS A 115 15.75 46.63 -5.07
CA LYS A 115 14.75 47.05 -4.07
C LYS A 115 14.02 45.84 -3.46
N LEU A 116 13.40 46.02 -2.30
CA LEU A 116 12.68 44.95 -1.57
C LEU A 116 11.57 44.27 -2.40
N TRP A 117 10.84 45.04 -3.22
CA TRP A 117 9.76 44.49 -4.05
C TRP A 117 10.27 43.46 -5.06
N PHE A 118 11.48 43.64 -5.60
CA PHE A 118 12.09 42.74 -6.57
C PHE A 118 12.65 41.47 -5.89
N LYS A 119 13.19 41.61 -4.67
CA LYS A 119 13.54 40.43 -3.85
C LYS A 119 12.30 39.59 -3.53
N ASN A 120 11.16 40.24 -3.30
CA ASN A 120 9.88 39.54 -3.13
C ASN A 120 9.39 38.92 -4.45
N LEU A 121 9.59 39.57 -5.61
CA LEU A 121 9.30 38.99 -6.93
C LEU A 121 10.03 37.66 -7.13
N ILE A 122 11.34 37.61 -6.87
CA ILE A 122 12.12 36.37 -6.96
C ILE A 122 11.54 35.29 -6.02
N LYS A 123 11.22 35.65 -4.77
CA LYS A 123 10.61 34.72 -3.81
C LYS A 123 9.26 34.17 -4.28
N TYR A 124 8.34 35.03 -4.72
CA TYR A 124 7.02 34.62 -5.22
C TYR A 124 7.10 33.80 -6.51
N THR A 125 8.05 34.14 -7.39
CA THR A 125 8.34 33.34 -8.60
C THR A 125 8.78 31.93 -8.22
N LEU A 126 9.63 31.77 -7.20
CA LEU A 126 10.01 30.45 -6.69
C LEU A 126 8.87 29.77 -5.92
N ASP A 127 8.01 30.50 -5.22
CA ASP A 127 6.79 29.96 -4.58
C ASP A 127 5.84 29.29 -5.60
N SER A 128 5.84 29.75 -6.87
CA SER A 128 5.07 29.10 -7.94
C SER A 128 5.44 27.62 -8.15
N ILE A 129 6.69 27.22 -7.89
CA ILE A 129 7.14 25.82 -8.01
C ILE A 129 6.46 24.95 -6.93
N TYR A 130 6.20 25.53 -5.76
CA TYR A 130 5.59 24.85 -4.61
C TYR A 130 4.09 24.63 -4.79
N PHE A 131 3.38 25.62 -5.31
CA PHE A 131 1.92 25.61 -5.49
C PHE A 131 1.43 25.28 -6.92
N GLY A 132 2.32 25.34 -7.92
CA GLY A 132 2.01 25.20 -9.35
C GLY A 132 1.89 26.55 -10.08
N TYR A 133 1.47 27.62 -9.39
CA TYR A 133 1.29 28.94 -9.98
C TYR A 133 1.39 30.09 -8.96
N THR A 134 1.52 31.31 -9.45
CA THR A 134 1.35 32.54 -8.66
C THR A 134 0.95 33.72 -9.57
N LEU A 135 0.04 34.59 -9.10
CA LEU A 135 -0.33 35.83 -9.78
C LEU A 135 0.11 37.03 -8.94
N MET A 136 1.07 37.80 -9.44
CA MET A 136 1.63 38.98 -8.78
C MET A 136 1.00 40.28 -9.28
N TYR A 137 0.94 41.29 -8.40
CA TYR A 137 0.46 42.63 -8.74
C TYR A 137 1.13 43.70 -7.85
N PRO A 138 1.29 44.95 -8.33
CA PRO A 138 1.78 46.05 -7.51
C PRO A 138 0.68 46.51 -6.56
N LYS A 139 0.92 46.36 -5.25
CA LYS A 139 -0.03 46.75 -4.20
C LYS A 139 0.09 48.22 -3.81
N GLU A 140 1.30 48.78 -3.91
CA GLU A 140 1.57 50.20 -3.71
C GLU A 140 2.57 50.69 -4.75
N MET A 141 2.27 51.82 -5.39
CA MET A 141 3.19 52.57 -6.26
C MET A 141 3.77 53.76 -5.50
N ASP A 142 4.93 54.27 -5.93
CA ASP A 142 5.48 55.54 -5.44
C ASP A 142 5.02 56.75 -6.29
N GLU A 143 5.38 57.95 -5.86
CA GLU A 143 5.01 59.22 -6.51
C GLU A 143 5.56 59.36 -7.94
N ASN A 144 6.58 58.57 -8.30
CA ASN A 144 7.18 58.54 -9.62
C ASN A 144 6.59 57.45 -10.53
N GLY A 145 5.56 56.72 -10.06
CA GLY A 145 4.96 55.62 -10.81
C GLY A 145 5.79 54.33 -10.82
N LEU A 146 6.73 54.16 -9.89
CA LEU A 146 7.50 52.93 -9.73
C LEU A 146 6.87 52.03 -8.64
N ILE A 147 7.19 50.74 -8.66
CA ILE A 147 6.66 49.78 -7.69
C ILE A 147 7.34 50.02 -6.33
N LYS A 148 6.53 50.37 -5.33
CA LYS A 148 6.96 50.47 -3.92
C LYS A 148 6.80 49.12 -3.22
N LYS A 149 5.69 48.41 -3.50
CA LYS A 149 5.36 47.12 -2.87
C LYS A 149 4.67 46.19 -3.85
N LEU A 150 5.26 45.02 -4.07
CA LEU A 150 4.67 43.91 -4.79
C LEU A 150 3.93 42.99 -3.82
N SER A 151 2.81 42.41 -4.27
CA SER A 151 2.05 41.36 -3.58
C SER A 151 1.67 40.27 -4.60
N PHE A 152 1.13 39.16 -4.11
CA PHE A 152 0.41 38.20 -4.94
C PHE A 152 -1.07 38.16 -4.55
N VAL A 153 -1.92 37.70 -5.48
CA VAL A 153 -3.34 37.40 -5.26
C VAL A 153 -3.46 36.03 -4.58
N TYR A 154 -4.34 35.88 -3.59
CA TYR A 154 -4.54 34.61 -2.89
C TYR A 154 -4.86 33.48 -3.88
N ARG A 155 -4.14 32.35 -3.74
CA ARG A 155 -4.08 31.31 -4.79
C ARG A 155 -5.39 30.56 -4.97
N ASP A 156 -6.22 30.54 -3.94
CA ASP A 156 -7.55 29.94 -3.92
C ASP A 156 -8.61 30.71 -4.73
N HIS A 157 -8.37 32.00 -5.02
CA HIS A 157 -9.24 32.84 -5.86
C HIS A 157 -8.90 32.73 -7.36
N ILE A 158 -7.90 31.94 -7.74
CA ILE A 158 -7.39 31.85 -9.10
C ILE A 158 -7.74 30.48 -9.69
N VAL A 159 -8.23 30.47 -10.92
CA VAL A 159 -8.42 29.25 -11.72
C VAL A 159 -7.40 29.26 -12.87
N PRO A 160 -6.27 28.53 -12.77
CA PRO A 160 -5.23 28.53 -13.80
C PRO A 160 -5.71 28.07 -15.18
N GLU A 161 -6.61 27.08 -15.21
CA GLU A 161 -7.13 26.46 -16.43
C GLU A 161 -7.92 27.42 -17.32
N THR A 162 -8.75 28.29 -16.71
CA THR A 162 -9.61 29.25 -17.42
C THR A 162 -9.04 30.68 -17.42
N THR A 163 -7.94 30.91 -16.70
CA THR A 163 -7.33 32.23 -16.46
C THR A 163 -8.29 33.24 -15.80
N GLU A 164 -9.20 32.74 -14.97
CA GLU A 164 -10.17 33.53 -14.22
C GLU A 164 -9.68 33.89 -12.81
N LEU A 165 -9.98 35.13 -12.41
CA LEU A 165 -9.88 35.62 -11.04
C LEU A 165 -11.28 35.72 -10.44
N LEU A 166 -11.57 34.88 -9.44
CA LEU A 166 -12.84 34.83 -8.72
C LEU A 166 -12.87 35.91 -7.62
N ILE A 167 -14.03 36.51 -7.36
CA ILE A 167 -14.22 37.45 -6.25
C ILE A 167 -14.30 36.70 -4.92
N ASN A 168 -15.03 35.58 -4.90
CA ASN A 168 -15.04 34.59 -3.83
C ASN A 168 -14.60 33.22 -4.39
N PRO A 169 -13.88 32.36 -3.63
CA PRO A 169 -13.36 31.09 -4.13
C PRO A 169 -14.41 30.07 -4.62
N TYR A 170 -15.69 30.32 -4.33
CA TYR A 170 -16.83 29.46 -4.69
C TYR A 170 -17.65 30.01 -5.86
N ASP A 171 -17.33 31.20 -6.39
CA ASP A 171 -18.05 31.78 -7.52
C ASP A 171 -17.87 30.91 -8.78
N LEU A 172 -18.87 30.87 -9.66
CA LEU A 172 -18.84 30.03 -10.87
C LEU A 172 -17.94 30.60 -11.97
N HIS A 173 -17.87 31.93 -12.09
CA HIS A 173 -17.11 32.66 -13.09
C HIS A 173 -16.32 33.81 -12.46
N GLY A 174 -15.22 34.19 -13.09
CA GLY A 174 -14.36 35.29 -12.65
C GLY A 174 -14.14 36.37 -13.72
N GLU A 175 -13.33 37.38 -13.38
CA GLU A 175 -12.77 38.30 -14.37
C GLU A 175 -11.50 37.68 -14.97
N ASN A 176 -11.36 37.66 -16.30
CA ASN A 176 -10.15 37.15 -16.93
C ASN A 176 -8.97 38.09 -16.66
N PHE A 177 -7.87 37.58 -16.09
CA PHE A 177 -6.71 38.40 -15.75
C PHE A 177 -5.64 38.49 -16.86
N THR A 178 -5.72 37.64 -17.90
CA THR A 178 -4.79 37.66 -19.05
C THR A 178 -5.25 38.56 -20.19
N GLU A 179 -6.50 39.02 -20.14
CA GLU A 179 -7.12 39.96 -21.07
C GLU A 179 -7.59 41.25 -20.37
N GLY A 180 -8.11 42.21 -21.15
CA GLY A 180 -8.71 43.44 -20.62
C GLY A 180 -7.75 44.34 -19.82
N ASN A 181 -8.29 45.01 -18.80
CA ASN A 181 -7.58 46.01 -18.00
C ASN A 181 -6.62 45.41 -16.97
N LEU A 182 -6.91 44.20 -16.48
CA LEU A 182 -6.11 43.52 -15.45
C LEU A 182 -4.72 43.15 -15.98
N LYS A 183 -4.62 42.69 -17.23
CA LYS A 183 -3.37 42.27 -17.90
C LYS A 183 -2.20 43.25 -17.69
N LYS A 184 -2.46 44.56 -17.71
CA LYS A 184 -1.41 45.58 -17.52
C LYS A 184 -0.76 45.52 -16.12
N TRP A 185 -1.51 45.12 -15.10
CA TRP A 185 -1.13 45.18 -13.69
C TRP A 185 -0.77 43.83 -13.10
N THR A 186 -1.12 42.74 -13.78
CA THR A 186 -0.86 41.37 -13.35
C THR A 186 0.38 40.79 -13.99
N LEU A 187 1.15 40.04 -13.22
CA LEU A 187 2.32 39.29 -13.66
C LEU A 187 2.12 37.82 -13.25
N TRP A 188 2.00 36.92 -14.23
CA TRP A 188 1.57 35.52 -14.05
C TRP A 188 2.74 34.56 -14.17
N VAL A 189 2.83 33.59 -13.25
CA VAL A 189 3.75 32.45 -13.33
C VAL A 189 2.93 31.18 -13.20
N ASN A 190 3.04 30.28 -14.17
CA ASN A 190 2.29 29.02 -14.20
C ASN A 190 3.18 27.88 -14.70
N HIS A 191 3.06 26.73 -14.04
CA HIS A 191 3.71 25.49 -14.45
C HIS A 191 2.63 24.57 -15.03
N GLU A 192 2.51 24.55 -16.36
CA GLU A 192 1.47 23.79 -17.06
C GLU A 192 1.46 22.31 -16.63
N HIS A 193 0.26 21.75 -16.46
CA HIS A 193 0.01 20.39 -15.95
C HIS A 193 0.60 20.08 -14.56
N SER A 194 1.12 21.08 -13.82
CA SER A 194 1.61 20.94 -12.45
C SER A 194 0.61 21.44 -11.42
N ILE A 195 0.44 20.65 -10.35
CA ILE A 195 -0.29 21.06 -9.14
C ILE A 195 0.67 21.25 -7.95
N GLY A 196 1.89 21.71 -8.24
CA GLY A 196 2.91 22.07 -7.27
C GLY A 196 3.64 20.87 -6.63
N ILE A 197 4.87 21.10 -6.18
CA ILE A 197 5.63 20.08 -5.43
C ILE A 197 5.03 19.81 -4.03
N LEU A 198 4.32 20.78 -3.43
CA LEU A 198 3.65 20.58 -2.13
C LEU A 198 2.60 19.47 -2.17
N ASN A 199 1.87 19.31 -3.29
CA ASN A 199 0.91 18.21 -3.42
C ASN A 199 1.58 16.81 -3.31
N LYS A 200 2.86 16.69 -3.70
CA LYS A 200 3.63 15.45 -3.52
C LYS A 200 4.09 15.27 -2.07
N ALA A 201 4.22 16.35 -1.31
CA ALA A 201 4.61 16.34 0.11
C ALA A 201 3.43 16.01 1.06
N ILE A 202 2.18 16.35 0.69
CA ILE A 202 0.99 16.17 1.54
C ILE A 202 0.92 14.78 2.21
N PRO A 203 1.06 13.63 1.51
CA PRO A 203 0.96 12.33 2.15
C PRO A 203 2.06 12.06 3.19
N LEU A 204 3.28 12.53 2.93
CA LEU A 204 4.41 12.40 3.86
C LEU A 204 4.24 13.32 5.08
N TRP A 205 3.72 14.53 4.88
CA TRP A 205 3.37 15.46 5.95
C TRP A 205 2.26 14.90 6.84
N ILE A 206 1.16 14.35 6.29
CA ILE A 206 0.13 13.63 7.05
C ILE A 206 0.77 12.50 7.87
N PHE A 207 1.57 11.63 7.23
CA PHE A 207 2.22 10.53 7.95
C PHE A 207 3.12 10.98 9.11
N LYS A 208 3.77 12.14 8.98
CA LYS A 208 4.62 12.77 9.98
C LYS A 208 3.81 13.44 11.10
N LYS A 209 2.74 14.19 10.77
CA LYS A 209 1.79 14.83 11.70
C LYS A 209 1.20 13.80 12.68
N HIS A 210 0.66 12.71 12.14
CA HIS A 210 0.18 11.57 12.94
C HIS A 210 1.31 10.91 13.76
N SER A 211 2.54 10.84 13.24
CA SER A 211 3.67 10.27 13.99
C SER A 211 4.05 11.11 15.21
N TRP A 212 3.85 12.43 15.17
CA TRP A 212 4.02 13.32 16.32
C TRP A 212 2.89 13.18 17.33
N GLN A 213 1.62 13.20 16.88
CA GLN A 213 0.45 13.05 17.76
C GLN A 213 0.49 11.74 18.54
N ASN A 214 0.75 10.62 17.86
CA ASN A 214 0.87 9.30 18.48
C ASN A 214 2.06 9.20 19.46
N TRP A 215 3.11 10.00 19.25
CA TRP A 215 4.29 10.01 20.11
C TRP A 215 4.03 10.87 21.36
N ASP A 216 3.41 12.05 21.22
CA ASP A 216 2.98 12.92 22.33
C ASP A 216 2.00 12.19 23.27
N GLU A 217 0.96 11.54 22.73
CA GLU A 217 0.06 10.69 23.53
C GLU A 217 0.82 9.55 24.23
N PHE A 218 1.77 8.90 23.57
CA PHE A 218 2.59 7.85 24.19
C PHE A 218 3.47 8.41 25.33
N GLU A 219 4.01 9.62 25.18
CA GLU A 219 4.78 10.29 26.24
C GLU A 219 3.90 10.72 27.43
N GLU A 220 2.68 11.22 27.19
CA GLU A 220 1.73 11.52 28.28
C GLU A 220 1.38 10.26 29.09
N MET A 221 1.15 9.14 28.40
CA MET A 221 0.65 7.90 29.01
C MET A 221 1.74 7.02 29.64
N PHE A 222 2.98 7.06 29.14
CA PHE A 222 4.07 6.19 29.58
C PHE A 222 5.34 6.94 30.04
N GLY A 223 5.44 8.25 29.83
CA GLY A 223 6.62 9.06 30.18
C GLY A 223 6.76 9.34 31.68
N ILE A 224 5.68 9.23 32.46
CA ILE A 224 5.70 9.35 33.93
C ILE A 224 5.28 8.01 34.55
N PRO A 225 6.21 7.26 35.20
CA PRO A 225 5.87 5.96 35.78
C PRO A 225 4.89 6.10 36.96
N MET A 226 3.87 5.23 36.98
CA MET A 226 2.90 5.18 38.08
C MET A 226 3.58 4.81 39.40
N ARG A 227 3.16 5.46 40.49
CA ARG A 227 3.77 5.26 41.81
C ARG A 227 2.93 4.33 42.67
N THR A 228 3.53 3.23 43.11
CA THR A 228 2.83 2.18 43.86
C THR A 228 3.39 2.04 45.27
N ALA A 229 2.54 2.15 46.31
CA ALA A 229 2.94 1.84 47.69
C ALA A 229 2.30 0.52 48.16
N LYS A 230 3.10 -0.41 48.68
CA LYS A 230 2.61 -1.60 49.39
C LYS A 230 2.48 -1.30 50.88
N VAL A 231 1.33 -1.61 51.47
CA VAL A 231 1.00 -1.24 52.87
C VAL A 231 0.46 -2.45 53.63
N ALA A 232 1.19 -2.87 54.68
CA ALA A 232 0.80 -3.93 55.60
C ALA A 232 -0.29 -3.52 56.61
N SER A 233 -0.36 -2.23 56.94
CA SER A 233 -1.24 -1.72 58.00
C SER A 233 -2.70 -1.63 57.56
N THR A 234 -3.60 -2.11 58.43
CA THR A 234 -5.05 -2.01 58.23
C THR A 234 -5.64 -0.67 58.72
N ASP A 235 -4.92 0.11 59.53
CA ASP A 235 -5.39 1.35 60.16
C ASP A 235 -5.75 2.45 59.13
N PRO A 236 -6.98 2.99 59.13
CA PRO A 236 -7.40 4.10 58.28
C PRO A 236 -6.53 5.36 58.37
N ARG A 237 -5.88 5.64 59.51
CA ARG A 237 -5.04 6.84 59.71
C ARG A 237 -3.74 6.75 58.90
N VAL A 238 -3.02 5.64 59.06
CA VAL A 238 -1.79 5.34 58.33
C VAL A 238 -2.06 5.30 56.82
N LYS A 239 -3.21 4.74 56.43
CA LYS A 239 -3.70 4.74 55.04
C LYS A 239 -3.84 6.16 54.48
N ASN A 240 -4.56 7.05 55.16
CA ASN A 240 -4.76 8.44 54.69
C ASN A 240 -3.46 9.25 54.64
N GLU A 241 -2.51 8.98 55.55
CA GLU A 241 -1.20 9.64 55.53
C GLU A 241 -0.36 9.22 54.32
N ILE A 242 -0.38 7.93 53.96
CA ILE A 242 0.29 7.40 52.76
C ILE A 242 -0.36 7.93 51.47
N ASP A 243 -1.68 8.03 51.39
CA ASP A 243 -2.37 8.65 50.23
C ASP A 243 -1.98 10.12 50.08
N LYS A 244 -1.85 10.84 51.20
CA LYS A 244 -1.38 12.22 51.19
C LYS A 244 0.07 12.30 50.69
N TRP A 245 0.98 11.46 51.18
CA TRP A 245 2.37 11.45 50.70
C TRP A 245 2.47 11.11 49.21
N LEU A 246 1.71 10.11 48.72
CA LEU A 246 1.68 9.74 47.30
C LEU A 246 1.20 10.90 46.41
N LYS A 247 0.21 11.66 46.88
CA LYS A 247 -0.32 12.85 46.20
C LYS A 247 0.63 14.05 46.26
N ASP A 248 1.26 14.29 47.42
CA ASP A 248 2.18 15.42 47.62
C ASP A 248 3.52 15.22 46.88
N LEU A 249 3.88 13.98 46.50
CA LEU A 249 5.10 13.67 45.73
C LEU A 249 5.06 14.08 44.25
N GLY A 250 3.92 14.52 43.68
CA GLY A 250 3.83 15.08 42.33
C GLY A 250 2.66 14.59 41.47
N SER A 251 2.67 14.91 40.17
CA SER A 251 1.54 14.76 39.23
C SER A 251 1.30 13.36 38.66
N ALA A 252 2.14 12.37 38.98
CA ALA A 252 2.00 11.00 38.50
C ALA A 252 0.73 10.31 39.03
N GLY A 253 0.14 9.41 38.24
CA GLY A 253 -0.86 8.47 38.75
C GLY A 253 -0.27 7.62 39.88
N TRP A 254 -1.02 7.46 40.98
CA TRP A 254 -0.58 6.70 42.15
C TRP A 254 -1.61 5.66 42.57
N ALA A 255 -1.13 4.57 43.16
CA ALA A 255 -1.97 3.49 43.68
C ALA A 255 -1.38 2.91 44.97
N ARG A 256 -2.24 2.40 45.85
CA ARG A 256 -1.86 1.84 47.16
C ARG A 256 -2.41 0.43 47.30
N PHE A 257 -1.52 -0.54 47.45
CA PHE A 257 -1.84 -1.96 47.46
C PHE A 257 -1.64 -2.60 48.84
N PRO A 258 -2.51 -3.54 49.26
CA PRO A 258 -2.26 -4.36 50.44
C PRO A 258 -1.02 -5.25 50.26
N GLU A 259 -0.33 -5.54 51.36
CA GLU A 259 0.73 -6.55 51.37
C GLU A 259 0.16 -7.95 51.03
N GLY A 260 0.83 -8.68 50.14
CA GLY A 260 0.34 -9.94 49.56
C GLY A 260 -0.33 -9.81 48.18
N VAL A 261 -0.54 -8.60 47.66
CA VAL A 261 -0.96 -8.38 46.27
C VAL A 261 0.26 -8.11 45.39
N GLU A 262 0.49 -8.97 44.39
CA GLU A 262 1.41 -8.73 43.29
C GLU A 262 0.63 -8.29 42.05
N ILE A 263 0.97 -7.11 41.53
CA ILE A 263 0.48 -6.60 40.26
C ILE A 263 1.68 -6.57 39.32
N ASP A 264 1.66 -7.47 38.34
CA ASP A 264 2.59 -7.47 37.22
C ASP A 264 2.10 -6.42 36.22
N ILE A 265 2.46 -5.15 36.46
CA ILE A 265 2.34 -4.12 35.42
C ILE A 265 3.31 -4.55 34.33
N LYS A 266 2.77 -5.19 33.28
CA LYS A 266 3.52 -5.44 32.06
C LYS A 266 3.74 -4.12 31.34
N GLU A 267 4.70 -3.36 31.85
CA GLU A 267 5.41 -2.38 31.05
C GLU A 267 5.75 -3.05 29.72
N SER A 268 5.41 -2.40 28.62
CA SER A 268 5.80 -2.86 27.30
C SER A 268 7.33 -2.79 27.24
N ASN A 269 7.99 -3.90 27.56
CA ASN A 269 9.45 -3.99 27.71
C ASN A 269 10.20 -3.77 26.37
N SER A 270 9.46 -3.45 25.30
CA SER A 270 9.96 -2.78 24.11
C SER A 270 10.24 -1.29 24.39
N ARG A 271 11.47 -1.03 24.86
CA ARG A 271 12.15 0.28 24.67
C ARG A 271 12.05 0.80 23.22
N ASP A 272 11.79 -0.11 22.28
CA ASP A 272 11.62 0.15 20.86
C ASP A 272 10.29 0.81 20.45
N SER A 273 9.22 0.76 21.27
CA SER A 273 7.92 1.35 20.88
C SER A 273 7.99 2.88 20.70
N PHE A 274 8.81 3.55 21.51
CA PHE A 274 9.15 4.97 21.36
C PHE A 274 9.93 5.24 20.07
N ASN A 275 10.92 4.38 19.77
CA ASN A 275 11.72 4.49 18.56
C ASN A 275 10.88 4.34 17.29
N VAL A 276 9.87 3.46 17.26
CA VAL A 276 9.01 3.24 16.08
C VAL A 276 8.41 4.53 15.53
N PHE A 277 7.89 5.41 16.39
CA PHE A 277 7.29 6.68 15.96
C PHE A 277 8.36 7.68 15.49
N ASN A 278 9.52 7.70 16.15
CA ASN A 278 10.65 8.54 15.75
C ASN A 278 11.28 8.07 14.42
N GLU A 279 11.48 6.77 14.20
CA GLU A 279 12.00 6.21 12.95
C GLU A 279 11.03 6.45 11.78
N LYS A 280 9.71 6.32 11.99
CA LYS A 280 8.73 6.73 10.98
C LYS A 280 8.85 8.22 10.64
N ARG A 281 8.98 9.09 11.65
CA ARG A 281 9.19 10.54 11.47
C ARG A 281 10.49 10.84 10.71
N LYS A 282 11.60 10.14 11.03
CA LYS A 282 12.88 10.26 10.32
C LYS A 282 12.75 9.84 8.86
N ALA A 283 12.16 8.69 8.58
CA ALA A 283 11.93 8.22 7.22
C ALA A 283 11.08 9.23 6.40
N CYS A 284 10.00 9.78 6.98
CA CYS A 284 9.21 10.83 6.32
C CYS A 284 10.05 12.09 6.05
N ASN A 285 10.90 12.50 7.00
CA ASN A 285 11.82 13.62 6.84
C ASN A 285 12.89 13.37 5.76
N GLU A 286 13.44 12.15 5.67
CA GLU A 286 14.40 11.77 4.63
C GLU A 286 13.77 11.81 3.23
N GLU A 287 12.55 11.29 3.06
CA GLU A 287 11.84 11.37 1.78
C GLU A 287 11.41 12.80 1.40
N LEU A 288 10.99 13.61 2.38
CA LEU A 288 10.77 15.05 2.16
C LEU A 288 12.07 15.77 1.75
N SER A 289 13.23 15.34 2.25
CA SER A 289 14.53 15.91 1.86
C SER A 289 14.95 15.47 0.46
N ASN A 290 14.71 14.21 0.08
CA ASN A 290 14.83 13.74 -1.30
C ASN A 290 13.95 14.59 -2.25
N LEU A 291 12.72 14.92 -1.83
CA LEU A 291 11.78 15.72 -2.63
C LEU A 291 12.23 17.18 -2.85
N PHE A 292 12.73 17.87 -1.81
CA PHE A 292 13.07 19.30 -1.90
C PHE A 292 14.54 19.61 -2.23
N ASP A 293 15.49 18.84 -1.68
CA ASP A 293 16.95 19.01 -1.84
C ASP A 293 17.58 17.98 -2.80
N GLY A 294 16.80 17.03 -3.33
CA GLY A 294 17.30 15.93 -4.17
C GLY A 294 18.12 14.88 -3.42
N ASN A 295 18.24 14.97 -2.09
CA ASN A 295 19.01 14.03 -1.27
C ASN A 295 18.53 13.98 0.19
N SER A 296 18.64 12.80 0.81
CA SER A 296 18.29 12.54 2.21
C SER A 296 19.41 12.86 3.20
N GLU A 297 20.63 13.03 2.70
CA GLU A 297 21.84 13.15 3.53
C GLU A 297 21.85 14.41 4.41
N THR A 298 21.19 15.50 3.98
CA THR A 298 20.96 16.70 4.80
C THR A 298 20.07 16.44 6.04
N SER A 299 19.44 15.27 6.13
CA SER A 299 18.52 14.90 7.21
C SER A 299 18.93 13.70 8.05
N LYS A 300 20.03 13.02 7.69
CA LYS A 300 20.57 11.89 8.46
C LYS A 300 21.57 12.38 9.49
N ASP A 301 21.47 11.84 10.70
CA ASP A 301 22.32 12.21 11.84
C ASP A 301 23.62 11.37 11.92
N THR A 302 24.11 10.88 10.76
CA THR A 302 25.24 9.93 10.67
C THR A 302 26.55 10.60 10.25
N GLY A 303 27.62 10.38 11.03
CA GLY A 303 28.81 11.24 11.10
C GLY A 303 29.84 11.23 9.96
N SER A 304 29.55 10.73 8.74
CA SER A 304 30.54 10.70 7.63
C SER A 304 30.53 11.96 6.75
N ARG A 305 30.75 13.13 7.38
CA ARG A 305 30.59 14.47 6.78
C ARG A 305 31.36 14.74 5.47
N ALA A 306 32.48 14.07 5.22
CA ALA A 306 33.35 14.37 4.07
C ALA A 306 32.77 13.93 2.71
N LYS A 307 32.45 12.64 2.53
CA LYS A 307 31.89 12.12 1.26
C LYS A 307 30.46 12.63 1.01
N THR A 308 29.70 12.75 2.09
CA THR A 308 28.34 13.29 2.07
C THR A 308 28.30 14.76 1.61
N GLY A 309 29.28 15.58 2.00
CA GLY A 309 29.34 17.00 1.61
C GLY A 309 29.48 17.24 0.10
N GLU A 310 30.24 16.42 -0.62
CA GLU A 310 30.39 16.54 -2.07
C GLU A 310 29.07 16.24 -2.81
N ILE A 311 28.37 15.18 -2.40
CA ILE A 311 27.08 14.78 -2.98
C ILE A 311 26.01 15.83 -2.71
N ILE A 312 25.90 16.32 -1.46
CA ILE A 312 24.97 17.40 -1.10
C ILE A 312 25.24 18.64 -1.96
N ASN A 313 26.50 19.09 -2.03
CA ASN A 313 26.87 20.28 -2.80
C ASN A 313 26.62 20.09 -4.30
N ALA A 314 26.90 18.93 -4.88
CA ALA A 314 26.63 18.65 -6.29
C ALA A 314 25.13 18.71 -6.60
N THR A 315 24.30 17.98 -5.85
CA THR A 315 22.85 17.94 -6.07
C THR A 315 22.20 19.31 -5.82
N GLN A 316 22.58 20.01 -4.74
CA GLN A 316 22.05 21.34 -4.44
C GLN A 316 22.49 22.38 -5.48
N LYS A 317 23.71 22.30 -6.02
CA LYS A 317 24.16 23.18 -7.12
C LYS A 317 23.31 22.97 -8.38
N LEU A 318 23.00 21.72 -8.76
CA LEU A 318 22.16 21.44 -9.92
C LEU A 318 20.74 22.02 -9.76
N ILE A 319 20.09 21.80 -8.62
CA ILE A 319 18.76 22.36 -8.33
C ILE A 319 18.79 23.89 -8.31
N THR A 320 19.83 24.48 -7.70
CA THR A 320 19.94 25.95 -7.64
C THR A 320 20.20 26.54 -9.03
N MET A 321 20.99 25.87 -9.88
CA MET A 321 21.24 26.30 -11.27
C MET A 321 19.95 26.26 -12.12
N ASP A 322 19.10 25.25 -11.92
CA ASP A 322 17.78 25.15 -12.55
C ASP A 322 16.85 26.30 -12.10
N ASP A 323 16.72 26.50 -10.78
CA ASP A 323 15.94 27.61 -10.18
C ASP A 323 16.44 29.00 -10.67
N GLU A 324 17.77 29.20 -10.72
CA GLU A 324 18.43 30.42 -11.19
C GLU A 324 18.17 30.69 -12.67
N THR A 325 18.14 29.64 -13.49
CA THR A 325 17.89 29.72 -14.93
C THR A 325 16.42 30.06 -15.18
N PHE A 326 15.50 29.37 -14.50
CA PHE A 326 14.06 29.64 -14.56
C PHE A 326 13.72 31.08 -14.15
N VAL A 327 14.23 31.55 -13.01
CA VAL A 327 14.01 32.92 -12.55
C VAL A 327 14.60 33.95 -13.52
N MET A 328 15.78 33.67 -14.12
CA MET A 328 16.41 34.62 -15.03
C MET A 328 15.69 34.71 -16.39
N PHE A 329 15.22 33.60 -16.95
CA PHE A 329 14.37 33.61 -18.15
C PHE A 329 13.07 34.36 -17.87
N PHE A 330 12.38 34.07 -16.75
CA PHE A 330 11.17 34.80 -16.38
C PHE A 330 11.40 36.31 -16.21
N ILE A 331 12.53 36.72 -15.62
CA ILE A 331 12.88 38.15 -15.50
C ILE A 331 13.04 38.80 -16.89
N ASN A 332 13.75 38.16 -17.81
CA ASN A 332 14.06 38.73 -19.12
C ASN A 332 12.85 38.70 -20.07
N ASP A 333 12.11 37.60 -20.10
CA ASP A 333 11.05 37.36 -21.07
C ASP A 333 9.71 37.99 -20.67
N GLU A 334 9.41 38.08 -19.36
CA GLU A 334 8.12 38.59 -18.85
C GLU A 334 8.27 39.85 -18.00
N VAL A 335 9.19 39.87 -17.01
CA VAL A 335 9.27 40.99 -16.04
C VAL A 335 9.78 42.28 -16.69
N LEU A 336 10.85 42.24 -17.48
CA LEU A 336 11.38 43.44 -18.14
C LEU A 336 10.36 44.06 -19.13
N PRO A 337 9.69 43.30 -20.02
CA PRO A 337 8.58 43.82 -20.83
C PRO A 337 7.42 44.39 -20.00
N TRP A 338 7.02 43.72 -18.92
CA TRP A 338 5.95 44.18 -18.02
C TRP A 338 6.30 45.51 -17.33
N LEU A 339 7.52 45.65 -16.81
CA LEU A 339 8.01 46.90 -16.20
C LEU A 339 8.02 48.06 -17.21
N ARG A 340 8.42 47.80 -18.47
CA ARG A 340 8.31 48.79 -19.56
C ARG A 340 6.86 49.22 -19.82
N GLY A 341 5.92 48.28 -19.81
CA GLY A 341 4.48 48.56 -19.95
C GLY A 341 3.86 49.37 -18.80
N ILE A 342 4.45 49.32 -17.60
CA ILE A 342 4.05 50.13 -16.44
C ILE A 342 4.71 51.53 -16.46
N GLY A 343 5.91 51.66 -17.03
CA GLY A 343 6.60 52.94 -17.23
C GLY A 343 8.06 53.01 -16.75
N TYR A 344 8.71 51.87 -16.50
CA TYR A 344 10.13 51.86 -16.16
C TYR A 344 11.02 52.14 -17.38
N PRO A 345 12.17 52.82 -17.20
CA PRO A 345 13.09 53.18 -18.29
C PRO A 345 14.03 52.02 -18.68
N PHE A 346 13.46 50.91 -19.17
CA PHE A 346 14.21 49.83 -19.81
C PHE A 346 14.00 49.84 -21.33
N ASP A 347 15.02 49.41 -22.07
CA ASP A 347 15.03 49.29 -23.52
C ASP A 347 14.74 47.84 -23.97
N GLU A 348 14.40 47.63 -25.25
CA GLU A 348 14.15 46.29 -25.81
C GLU A 348 15.37 45.35 -25.81
N LYS A 349 16.57 45.91 -25.66
CA LYS A 349 17.84 45.16 -25.67
C LYS A 349 18.45 44.98 -24.28
N ASP A 350 17.85 45.57 -23.25
CA ASP A 350 18.35 45.40 -21.89
C ASP A 350 18.14 43.95 -21.46
N THR A 351 19.16 43.35 -20.86
CA THR A 351 19.09 41.99 -20.33
C THR A 351 19.61 41.93 -18.90
N CYS A 352 18.93 41.19 -18.05
CA CYS A 352 19.36 40.92 -16.68
C CYS A 352 20.29 39.69 -16.66
N ARG A 353 21.30 39.71 -15.79
CA ARG A 353 22.14 38.55 -15.45
C ARG A 353 22.39 38.46 -13.95
N TRP A 354 22.75 37.27 -13.48
CA TRP A 354 23.31 37.09 -12.14
C TRP A 354 24.74 37.67 -12.08
N ASN A 355 25.06 38.35 -10.98
CA ASN A 355 26.40 38.86 -10.70
C ASN A 355 27.17 37.85 -9.82
N ASP A 356 27.90 36.95 -10.47
CA ASP A 356 28.66 35.89 -9.79
C ASP A 356 30.04 36.35 -9.26
N ASN A 357 30.52 37.53 -9.64
CA ASN A 357 31.85 38.05 -9.28
C ASN A 357 32.05 38.23 -7.76
N VAL A 358 30.96 38.39 -7.01
CA VAL A 358 30.96 38.71 -5.58
C VAL A 358 31.18 37.48 -4.66
N LYS A 359 31.15 36.24 -5.18
CA LYS A 359 31.07 35.01 -4.33
C LYS A 359 32.15 33.93 -4.48
N LEU A 360 33.19 34.11 -5.30
CA LEU A 360 34.32 33.16 -5.33
C LEU A 360 35.12 33.22 -4.02
N SER A 361 35.36 32.08 -3.37
CA SER A 361 36.18 32.04 -2.16
C SER A 361 37.66 32.34 -2.48
N PRO A 362 38.45 32.88 -1.53
CA PRO A 362 39.88 33.15 -1.75
C PRO A 362 40.67 31.92 -2.22
N LYS A 363 40.22 30.72 -1.83
CA LYS A 363 40.83 29.44 -2.21
C LYS A 363 40.55 29.05 -3.66
N GLU A 364 39.31 29.24 -4.13
CA GLU A 364 38.95 29.00 -5.54
C GLU A 364 39.61 30.04 -6.46
N ARG A 365 39.70 31.31 -6.03
CA ARG A 365 40.47 32.35 -6.74
C ARG A 365 41.94 31.96 -6.88
N LEU A 366 42.57 31.49 -5.80
CA LEU A 366 43.97 31.02 -5.82
C LEU A 366 44.19 29.88 -6.83
N ASP A 367 43.26 28.92 -6.92
CA ASP A 367 43.38 27.80 -7.87
C ASP A 367 43.11 28.23 -9.32
N ILE A 368 42.24 29.23 -9.56
CA ILE A 368 42.13 29.90 -10.87
C ILE A 368 43.45 30.58 -11.24
N PHE A 369 44.07 31.33 -10.33
CA PHE A 369 45.38 31.98 -10.59
C PHE A 369 46.50 30.96 -10.89
N LYS A 370 46.51 29.80 -10.22
CA LYS A 370 47.42 28.68 -10.56
C LYS A 370 47.13 28.15 -11.97
N GLY A 371 45.86 27.89 -12.30
CA GLY A 371 45.45 27.44 -13.63
C GLY A 371 45.87 28.40 -14.75
N VAL A 372 45.73 29.72 -14.53
CA VAL A 372 46.19 30.74 -15.50
C VAL A 372 47.72 30.72 -15.67
N LYS A 373 48.47 30.48 -14.58
CA LYS A 373 49.93 30.29 -14.62
C LYS A 373 50.33 29.01 -15.36
N ASP A 374 49.64 27.90 -15.12
CA ASP A 374 49.88 26.61 -15.78
C ASP A 374 49.52 26.65 -17.29
N LEU A 375 48.56 27.49 -17.67
CA LEU A 375 48.23 27.82 -19.07
C LEU A 375 49.26 28.77 -19.73
N GLY A 376 50.31 29.17 -19.02
CA GLY A 376 51.43 29.95 -19.57
C GLY A 376 51.23 31.47 -19.60
N TYR A 377 50.14 31.99 -19.04
CA TYR A 377 49.85 33.43 -19.00
C TYR A 377 50.41 34.07 -17.72
N LYS A 378 51.07 35.23 -17.87
CA LYS A 378 51.62 36.00 -16.75
C LYS A 378 50.57 36.98 -16.22
N VAL A 379 50.00 36.65 -15.06
CA VAL A 379 49.15 37.58 -14.30
C VAL A 379 50.01 38.68 -13.69
N LYS A 380 49.52 39.93 -13.68
CA LYS A 380 50.23 41.06 -13.04
C LYS A 380 50.22 40.90 -11.52
N LYS A 381 51.36 41.23 -10.88
CA LYS A 381 51.53 41.15 -9.42
C LYS A 381 50.43 41.95 -8.68
N GLU A 382 50.17 43.16 -9.15
CA GLU A 382 49.16 44.10 -8.62
C GLU A 382 47.74 43.50 -8.57
N GLN A 383 47.39 42.65 -9.55
CA GLN A 383 46.08 42.02 -9.64
C GLN A 383 45.91 40.91 -8.61
N ILE A 384 46.97 40.13 -8.37
CA ILE A 384 46.98 39.06 -7.35
C ILE A 384 46.95 39.68 -5.95
N GLU A 385 47.72 40.75 -5.72
CA GLU A 385 47.77 41.47 -4.44
C GLU A 385 46.40 42.11 -4.11
N THR A 386 45.68 42.64 -5.10
CA THR A 386 44.35 43.26 -4.92
C THR A 386 43.22 42.24 -4.74
N GLU A 387 43.23 41.12 -5.48
CA GLU A 387 42.10 40.15 -5.47
C GLU A 387 42.20 39.08 -4.37
N LEU A 388 43.39 38.89 -3.78
CA LEU A 388 43.66 37.95 -2.68
C LEU A 388 44.05 38.61 -1.35
N ASP A 389 44.40 39.91 -1.34
CA ASP A 389 44.78 40.68 -0.14
C ASP A 389 46.07 40.16 0.55
N VAL A 390 47.11 39.86 -0.25
CA VAL A 390 48.40 39.30 0.25
C VAL A 390 49.61 39.85 -0.53
N GLU A 391 50.63 40.39 0.15
CA GLU A 391 51.94 40.71 -0.46
C GLU A 391 52.76 39.45 -0.77
N ILE A 392 53.29 39.33 -1.99
CA ILE A 392 54.03 38.12 -2.44
C ILE A 392 55.53 38.39 -2.67
N VAL A 393 56.37 37.48 -2.14
CA VAL A 393 57.85 37.53 -2.18
C VAL A 393 58.44 36.17 -2.64
N GLY A 394 58.59 35.97 -3.96
CA GLY A 394 59.38 34.87 -4.57
C GLY A 394 58.61 33.61 -5.03
N GLU A 395 59.24 32.78 -5.88
CA GLU A 395 58.65 31.55 -6.48
C GLU A 395 59.59 30.31 -6.45
N ILE A 396 59.01 29.10 -6.49
CA ILE A 396 59.67 27.77 -6.60
C ILE A 396 58.79 26.81 -7.45
N SER A 397 59.36 25.80 -8.14
CA SER A 397 58.67 24.77 -8.97
C SER A 397 58.79 23.34 -8.38
N GLY A 398 58.06 22.29 -8.81
CA GLY A 398 56.99 22.15 -9.82
C GLY A 398 57.24 21.01 -10.84
N ASP A 399 56.36 19.98 -10.91
CA ASP A 399 56.46 18.82 -11.85
C ASP A 399 55.08 18.12 -12.13
N GLN A 400 54.94 17.33 -13.21
CA GLN A 400 53.66 16.91 -13.84
C GLN A 400 53.20 15.42 -13.69
N PRO A 401 51.91 15.08 -13.99
CA PRO A 401 51.40 13.71 -14.20
C PRO A 401 50.86 13.38 -15.64
N PRO A 402 50.87 12.09 -16.09
CA PRO A 402 50.33 11.62 -17.40
C PRO A 402 48.92 10.93 -17.37
N PRO A 403 48.28 10.58 -18.53
CA PRO A 403 46.80 10.62 -18.70
C PRO A 403 46.03 9.30 -19.06
N ILE A 404 44.73 9.46 -19.43
CA ILE A 404 43.62 8.48 -19.64
C ILE A 404 43.44 8.04 -21.12
N PRO A 405 42.85 6.85 -21.42
CA PRO A 405 42.23 6.58 -22.75
C PRO A 405 40.84 5.87 -22.78
N GLN A 406 39.81 6.64 -23.19
CA GLN A 406 38.71 6.45 -24.19
C GLN A 406 37.95 5.13 -24.53
N ASN A 407 36.68 5.33 -24.94
CA ASN A 407 35.60 4.42 -25.42
C ASN A 407 35.81 3.71 -26.78
N ARG A 408 35.01 2.65 -27.06
CA ARG A 408 34.52 2.26 -28.42
C ARG A 408 33.12 1.60 -28.42
N TYR A 409 32.31 1.93 -29.43
CA TYR A 409 30.95 1.40 -29.73
C TYR A 409 30.96 0.28 -30.80
N ARG A 410 29.86 -0.50 -30.91
CA ARG A 410 29.20 -0.88 -32.20
C ARG A 410 27.82 -1.56 -32.01
N ASN A 411 26.88 -1.26 -32.92
CA ASN A 411 25.51 -1.81 -33.01
C ASN A 411 25.41 -2.98 -34.02
N PHE A 412 24.31 -3.76 -34.01
CA PHE A 412 23.57 -4.21 -35.22
C PHE A 412 22.14 -4.71 -34.88
N ASN A 413 21.25 -4.78 -35.88
CA ASN A 413 19.77 -4.83 -35.75
C ASN A 413 19.12 -6.23 -35.66
N THR A 414 17.83 -6.22 -35.29
CA THR A 414 16.84 -7.32 -35.18
C THR A 414 16.23 -7.78 -36.52
N PRO A 415 15.52 -8.93 -36.50
CA PRO A 415 14.26 -9.11 -37.24
C PRO A 415 13.06 -9.51 -36.34
N GLN A 416 11.85 -9.35 -36.86
CA GLN A 416 10.55 -9.44 -36.15
C GLN A 416 9.94 -10.85 -36.11
N GLY A 417 9.06 -11.12 -35.13
CA GLY A 417 8.07 -12.21 -35.21
C GLY A 417 7.45 -12.64 -33.87
N PHE A 418 6.15 -12.43 -33.72
CA PHE A 418 5.28 -12.80 -32.58
C PHE A 418 5.49 -12.05 -31.25
N GLY A 419 4.41 -11.41 -30.78
CA GLY A 419 4.43 -10.50 -29.64
C GLY A 419 4.50 -11.19 -28.28
N THR A 420 5.42 -10.72 -27.45
CA THR A 420 5.48 -11.01 -26.01
C THR A 420 4.31 -10.37 -25.26
N PRO A 421 3.67 -11.05 -24.30
CA PRO A 421 2.71 -10.41 -23.39
C PRO A 421 3.40 -9.33 -22.56
N ALA A 422 2.80 -8.14 -22.47
CA ALA A 422 3.33 -7.06 -21.66
C ALA A 422 3.25 -7.41 -20.16
N HIS A 423 4.35 -7.21 -19.42
CA HIS A 423 4.31 -7.19 -17.97
C HIS A 423 3.63 -5.90 -17.49
N TYR A 424 2.56 -6.00 -16.70
CA TYR A 424 2.12 -4.89 -15.88
C TYR A 424 1.62 -5.34 -14.50
N LYS A 425 1.77 -4.43 -13.53
CA LYS A 425 1.51 -4.64 -12.10
C LYS A 425 0.03 -4.48 -11.79
N SER A 426 -0.52 -5.34 -10.92
CA SER A 426 -1.78 -5.03 -10.24
C SER A 426 -1.56 -3.96 -9.16
N SER A 427 -2.64 -3.31 -8.74
CA SER A 427 -2.67 -2.23 -7.75
C SER A 427 -2.51 -2.70 -6.29
N THR A 428 -2.32 -3.99 -6.05
CA THR A 428 -2.00 -4.58 -4.74
C THR A 428 -0.67 -5.32 -4.81
N GLY A 429 0.35 -4.78 -4.12
CA GLY A 429 1.76 -5.17 -4.29
C GLY A 429 2.13 -6.54 -3.72
N ALA A 430 1.72 -7.61 -4.39
CA ALA A 430 2.18 -8.98 -4.17
C ALA A 430 2.30 -9.71 -5.52
N THR A 431 3.49 -9.65 -6.11
CA THR A 431 3.85 -10.40 -7.33
C THR A 431 4.47 -11.75 -6.97
N LEU A 432 3.75 -12.84 -7.24
CA LEU A 432 4.37 -14.14 -7.45
C LEU A 432 5.06 -14.12 -8.82
N GLU A 433 6.39 -14.26 -8.84
CA GLU A 433 7.18 -14.31 -10.07
C GLU A 433 7.00 -15.66 -10.77
N PHE A 434 5.97 -15.75 -11.61
CA PHE A 434 5.88 -16.80 -12.62
C PHE A 434 6.71 -16.39 -13.84
N GLU A 435 7.93 -16.94 -13.95
CA GLU A 435 8.76 -16.84 -15.15
C GLU A 435 7.99 -17.31 -16.39
N THR A 436 8.22 -16.69 -17.55
CA THR A 436 7.59 -17.12 -18.82
C THR A 436 8.33 -18.32 -19.41
N PRO A 437 7.71 -19.51 -19.51
CA PRO A 437 8.38 -20.70 -20.02
C PRO A 437 8.41 -20.69 -21.56
N ALA A 438 9.49 -20.13 -22.12
CA ALA A 438 9.91 -20.38 -23.50
C ALA A 438 10.85 -21.60 -23.58
N ASN A 439 10.51 -22.68 -22.87
CA ASN A 439 11.03 -24.04 -23.01
C ASN A 439 10.20 -24.96 -22.10
N VAL A 440 9.84 -26.17 -22.56
CA VAL A 440 9.14 -27.15 -21.71
C VAL A 440 10.12 -27.63 -20.62
N ARG A 441 9.89 -27.21 -19.36
CA ARG A 441 10.77 -27.59 -18.24
C ARG A 441 10.91 -29.11 -18.17
N ASP A 442 12.05 -29.60 -17.71
CA ASP A 442 12.17 -31.04 -17.51
C ASP A 442 11.37 -31.51 -16.30
N ILE A 443 11.02 -32.80 -16.32
CA ILE A 443 10.20 -33.45 -15.30
C ILE A 443 10.98 -33.48 -13.99
N THR A 444 10.35 -33.09 -12.87
CA THR A 444 11.01 -33.15 -11.56
C THR A 444 11.20 -34.61 -11.10
N PRO A 445 12.15 -34.89 -10.18
CA PRO A 445 12.31 -36.24 -9.63
C PRO A 445 11.03 -36.81 -9.00
N GLN A 446 10.19 -35.97 -8.41
CA GLN A 446 8.90 -36.34 -7.83
C GLN A 446 7.89 -36.77 -8.90
N GLU A 447 7.77 -35.97 -9.97
CA GLU A 447 6.92 -36.28 -11.12
C GLU A 447 7.41 -37.52 -11.87
N GLU A 448 8.74 -37.68 -12.03
CA GLU A 448 9.29 -38.88 -12.68
C GLU A 448 9.02 -40.14 -11.85
N ASN A 449 9.14 -40.07 -10.51
CA ASN A 449 8.73 -41.17 -9.63
C ASN A 449 7.23 -41.47 -9.73
N PHE A 450 6.38 -40.44 -9.84
CA PHE A 450 4.94 -40.63 -10.02
C PHE A 450 4.60 -41.29 -11.38
N LEU A 451 5.26 -40.86 -12.47
CA LEU A 451 5.14 -41.53 -13.77
C LEU A 451 5.63 -42.99 -13.72
N ARG A 452 6.67 -43.30 -12.94
CA ARG A 452 7.14 -44.70 -12.78
C ARG A 452 6.07 -45.55 -12.10
N LEU A 453 5.46 -45.05 -11.01
CA LEU A 453 4.37 -45.73 -10.32
C LEU A 453 3.17 -45.98 -11.23
N LEU A 454 2.77 -44.99 -12.04
CA LEU A 454 1.70 -45.12 -13.04
C LEU A 454 2.04 -46.15 -14.13
N TYR A 455 3.28 -46.14 -14.63
CA TYR A 455 3.74 -47.08 -15.67
C TYR A 455 3.84 -48.53 -15.17
N GLU A 456 4.24 -48.71 -13.91
CA GLU A 456 4.31 -50.03 -13.25
C GLU A 456 2.91 -50.57 -12.88
N ASN A 457 1.94 -49.68 -12.63
CA ASN A 457 0.58 -50.02 -12.18
C ASN A 457 -0.49 -49.27 -13.00
N PRO A 458 -0.61 -49.54 -14.32
CA PRO A 458 -1.44 -48.77 -15.23
C PRO A 458 -2.93 -48.93 -14.91
N GLY A 459 -3.65 -47.81 -14.80
CA GLY A 459 -5.10 -47.79 -14.56
C GLY A 459 -5.56 -48.14 -13.14
N THR A 460 -4.65 -48.51 -12.22
CA THR A 460 -5.00 -48.74 -10.81
C THR A 460 -4.74 -47.54 -9.90
N ILE A 461 -3.86 -46.61 -10.32
CA ILE A 461 -3.59 -45.36 -9.62
C ILE A 461 -4.43 -44.26 -10.27
N ASN A 462 -5.39 -43.72 -9.52
CA ASN A 462 -6.32 -42.67 -9.93
C ASN A 462 -6.17 -41.36 -9.12
N TRP A 463 -5.35 -41.36 -8.07
CA TRP A 463 -5.12 -40.23 -7.16
C TRP A 463 -3.62 -39.93 -6.97
N SER A 464 -3.28 -38.68 -6.68
CA SER A 464 -1.95 -38.31 -6.19
C SER A 464 -1.96 -37.04 -5.35
N TYR A 465 -1.63 -37.18 -4.06
CA TYR A 465 -1.64 -36.07 -3.11
C TYR A 465 -0.64 -34.94 -3.42
N ASN A 466 0.50 -35.27 -4.07
CA ASN A 466 1.49 -34.25 -4.43
C ASN A 466 1.01 -33.36 -5.58
N GLU A 467 0.30 -33.95 -6.54
CA GLU A 467 -0.28 -33.25 -7.69
C GLU A 467 -1.46 -32.37 -7.24
N PHE A 468 -2.29 -32.91 -6.34
CA PHE A 468 -3.31 -32.14 -5.62
C PHE A 468 -2.73 -30.90 -4.95
N LYS A 469 -1.77 -31.04 -4.02
CA LYS A 469 -1.16 -29.88 -3.33
C LYS A 469 -0.57 -28.85 -4.28
N ALA A 470 0.10 -29.30 -5.35
CA ALA A 470 0.78 -28.42 -6.30
C ALA A 470 -0.17 -27.43 -7.00
N SER A 471 -1.42 -27.84 -7.26
CA SER A 471 -2.45 -26.97 -7.84
C SER A 471 -3.39 -26.36 -6.79
N HIS A 472 -3.67 -27.07 -5.70
CA HIS A 472 -4.61 -26.67 -4.66
C HIS A 472 -4.09 -25.53 -3.76
N THR A 473 -2.84 -25.60 -3.28
CA THR A 473 -2.32 -24.63 -2.32
C THR A 473 -2.29 -23.19 -2.88
N PRO A 474 -1.82 -22.93 -4.12
CA PRO A 474 -1.85 -21.58 -4.68
C PRO A 474 -3.25 -20.99 -4.85
N LEU A 475 -4.28 -21.83 -5.06
CA LEU A 475 -5.67 -21.38 -5.18
C LEU A 475 -6.27 -20.97 -3.82
N LEU A 476 -5.92 -21.68 -2.73
CA LEU A 476 -6.27 -21.25 -1.37
C LEU A 476 -5.60 -19.94 -0.97
N GLU A 477 -4.37 -19.69 -1.46
CA GLU A 477 -3.68 -18.42 -1.27
C GLU A 477 -4.33 -17.30 -2.09
N ALA A 478 -4.73 -17.57 -3.34
CA ALA A 478 -5.42 -16.62 -4.21
C ALA A 478 -6.69 -16.03 -3.58
N ILE A 479 -7.57 -16.87 -3.03
CA ILE A 479 -8.83 -16.40 -2.43
C ILE A 479 -8.60 -15.59 -1.15
N LYS A 480 -7.59 -15.95 -0.36
CA LYS A 480 -7.20 -15.23 0.87
C LYS A 480 -6.52 -13.89 0.55
N GLN A 481 -5.75 -13.83 -0.54
CA GLN A 481 -5.11 -12.61 -1.03
C GLN A 481 -6.15 -11.64 -1.62
N GLY A 482 -7.02 -12.13 -2.50
CA GLY A 482 -7.98 -11.30 -3.23
C GLY A 482 -9.09 -10.72 -2.36
N PHE A 483 -9.61 -11.47 -1.40
CA PHE A 483 -10.59 -10.93 -0.44
C PHE A 483 -9.99 -9.96 0.59
N GLY A 484 -8.67 -9.96 0.75
CA GLY A 484 -7.97 -8.98 1.59
C GLY A 484 -8.16 -9.18 3.10
N LYS A 485 -8.97 -8.32 3.74
CA LYS A 485 -9.17 -8.35 5.21
C LYS A 485 -10.61 -8.76 5.53
N MET A 486 -10.77 -10.02 5.90
CA MET A 486 -12.01 -10.54 6.47
C MET A 486 -12.28 -9.94 7.85
N ASP A 487 -13.54 -9.61 8.12
CA ASP A 487 -14.02 -9.47 9.50
C ASP A 487 -14.26 -10.87 10.12
N PHE A 488 -14.00 -10.94 11.42
CA PHE A 488 -14.12 -12.13 12.24
C PHE A 488 -15.15 -11.97 13.37
N ASP A 489 -15.92 -10.87 13.41
CA ASP A 489 -17.14 -10.81 14.22
C ASP A 489 -18.15 -11.86 13.71
N PHE A 490 -19.00 -12.37 14.60
CA PHE A 490 -19.95 -13.45 14.30
C PHE A 490 -21.06 -13.01 13.33
N ASP A 491 -21.40 -11.72 13.38
CA ASP A 491 -22.45 -11.10 12.58
C ASP A 491 -21.98 -10.79 11.14
N SER A 492 -20.67 -10.73 10.89
CA SER A 492 -20.11 -10.68 9.54
C SER A 492 -20.29 -12.03 8.83
N THR A 493 -20.60 -12.02 7.53
CA THR A 493 -20.71 -13.24 6.71
C THR A 493 -19.38 -13.69 6.10
N ASP A 494 -18.34 -12.84 6.11
CA ASP A 494 -17.03 -13.05 5.47
C ASP A 494 -16.41 -14.41 5.81
N HIS A 495 -16.39 -14.76 7.09
CA HIS A 495 -15.75 -15.99 7.57
C HIS A 495 -16.51 -17.25 7.14
N ARG A 496 -17.82 -17.14 6.90
CA ARG A 496 -18.65 -18.24 6.34
C ARG A 496 -18.42 -18.37 4.83
N ARG A 497 -18.38 -17.25 4.11
CA ARG A 497 -18.08 -17.18 2.68
C ARG A 497 -16.67 -17.71 2.37
N MET A 498 -15.66 -17.31 3.14
CA MET A 498 -14.31 -17.85 3.02
C MET A 498 -14.25 -19.37 3.27
N ARG A 499 -14.99 -19.90 4.25
CA ARG A 499 -15.10 -21.36 4.44
C ARG A 499 -15.79 -22.03 3.24
N ALA A 500 -16.84 -21.44 2.69
CA ALA A 500 -17.53 -21.97 1.52
C ALA A 500 -16.60 -22.00 0.28
N TRP A 501 -15.82 -20.94 0.06
CA TRP A 501 -14.79 -20.91 -0.96
C TRP A 501 -13.67 -21.92 -0.72
N MET A 502 -13.19 -22.09 0.52
CA MET A 502 -12.21 -23.14 0.82
C MET A 502 -12.76 -24.53 0.46
N ASN A 503 -14.02 -24.84 0.84
CA ASN A 503 -14.70 -26.08 0.43
C ASN A 503 -14.81 -26.21 -1.10
N ASN A 504 -15.11 -25.12 -1.80
CA ASN A 504 -15.19 -25.08 -3.26
C ASN A 504 -13.82 -25.33 -3.93
N ILE A 505 -12.73 -24.78 -3.37
CA ILE A 505 -11.34 -25.00 -3.82
C ILE A 505 -10.87 -26.43 -3.51
N HIS A 506 -11.23 -27.00 -2.36
CA HIS A 506 -10.95 -28.41 -2.02
C HIS A 506 -11.52 -29.35 -3.07
N ARG A 507 -12.83 -29.20 -3.36
CA ARG A 507 -13.56 -29.92 -4.40
C ARG A 507 -12.93 -29.74 -5.79
N PHE A 508 -12.68 -28.50 -6.20
CA PHE A 508 -12.10 -28.19 -7.51
C PHE A 508 -10.68 -28.76 -7.68
N GLY A 509 -9.86 -28.74 -6.63
CA GLY A 509 -8.54 -29.36 -6.62
C GLY A 509 -8.60 -30.88 -6.76
N ALA A 510 -9.56 -31.53 -6.08
CA ALA A 510 -9.79 -32.96 -6.21
C ALA A 510 -10.25 -33.34 -7.64
N ASP A 511 -11.25 -32.64 -8.18
CA ASP A 511 -11.72 -32.80 -9.57
C ASP A 511 -10.55 -32.67 -10.58
N LYS A 512 -9.70 -31.65 -10.38
CA LYS A 512 -8.56 -31.35 -11.24
C LYS A 512 -7.49 -32.44 -11.19
N THR A 513 -7.18 -32.94 -10.00
CA THR A 513 -6.21 -34.04 -9.81
C THR A 513 -6.70 -35.32 -10.47
N GLN A 514 -7.98 -35.66 -10.32
CA GLN A 514 -8.56 -36.83 -11.00
C GLN A 514 -8.45 -36.72 -12.52
N ALA A 515 -8.72 -35.54 -13.09
CA ALA A 515 -8.56 -35.33 -14.53
C ALA A 515 -7.10 -35.39 -15.01
N GLU A 516 -6.14 -34.85 -14.24
CA GLU A 516 -4.70 -34.95 -14.53
C GLU A 516 -4.23 -36.42 -14.53
N VAL A 517 -4.59 -37.19 -13.50
CA VAL A 517 -4.21 -38.60 -13.38
C VAL A 517 -4.94 -39.48 -14.41
N TYR A 518 -6.19 -39.16 -14.76
CA TYR A 518 -6.90 -39.81 -15.86
C TYR A 518 -6.20 -39.57 -17.21
N GLU A 519 -5.85 -38.32 -17.52
CA GLU A 519 -5.15 -37.96 -18.78
C GLU A 519 -3.81 -38.70 -18.91
N LEU A 520 -3.05 -38.82 -17.81
CA LEU A 520 -1.82 -39.61 -17.76
C LEU A 520 -2.06 -41.13 -17.96
N ASN A 521 -3.13 -41.68 -17.40
CA ASN A 521 -3.51 -43.08 -17.61
C ASN A 521 -3.98 -43.36 -19.05
N GLU A 522 -4.68 -42.43 -19.70
CA GLU A 522 -5.03 -42.56 -21.11
C GLU A 522 -3.80 -42.54 -22.02
N MET A 523 -2.78 -41.74 -21.68
CA MET A 523 -1.50 -41.75 -22.41
C MET A 523 -0.78 -43.10 -22.35
N LEU A 524 -0.95 -43.89 -21.29
CA LEU A 524 -0.41 -45.25 -21.19
C LEU A 524 -1.12 -46.27 -22.09
N LYS A 525 -2.36 -45.99 -22.52
CA LYS A 525 -3.13 -46.87 -23.42
C LYS A 525 -2.80 -46.65 -24.90
N ASP A 526 -2.00 -45.64 -25.22
CA ASP A 526 -1.67 -45.29 -26.59
C ASP A 526 -0.71 -46.31 -27.24
N PRO A 527 -1.02 -46.86 -28.44
CA PRO A 527 -0.17 -47.84 -29.13
C PRO A 527 1.28 -47.41 -29.44
N GLU A 528 1.59 -46.11 -29.39
CA GLU A 528 2.95 -45.59 -29.56
C GLU A 528 3.81 -45.75 -28.30
N VAL A 529 3.19 -45.85 -27.11
CA VAL A 529 3.90 -45.96 -25.82
C VAL A 529 4.32 -47.41 -25.57
N LYS A 530 5.59 -47.72 -25.88
CA LYS A 530 6.16 -49.08 -25.78
C LYS A 530 7.21 -49.22 -24.68
N SER A 531 7.66 -48.10 -24.13
CA SER A 531 8.63 -48.03 -23.05
C SER A 531 8.31 -46.88 -22.09
N PHE A 532 8.89 -46.93 -20.89
CA PHE A 532 8.80 -45.84 -19.92
C PHE A 532 9.31 -44.50 -20.50
N ASN A 533 10.31 -44.51 -21.38
CA ASN A 533 10.83 -43.28 -21.99
C ASN A 533 9.83 -42.65 -22.96
N ASP A 534 9.07 -43.46 -23.70
CA ASP A 534 8.02 -42.97 -24.60
C ASP A 534 6.89 -42.32 -23.79
N PHE A 535 6.48 -42.98 -22.70
CA PHE A 535 5.51 -42.43 -21.74
C PHE A 535 6.01 -41.12 -21.11
N ARG A 536 7.23 -41.11 -20.56
CA ARG A 536 7.86 -39.94 -19.94
C ARG A 536 7.90 -38.75 -20.90
N ASN A 537 8.31 -38.97 -22.15
CA ASN A 537 8.41 -37.90 -23.15
C ASN A 537 7.03 -37.35 -23.54
N LYS A 538 5.98 -38.18 -23.56
CA LYS A 538 4.61 -37.77 -23.85
C LYS A 538 3.98 -37.02 -22.67
N ALA A 539 4.09 -37.56 -21.46
CA ALA A 539 3.58 -36.98 -20.22
C ALA A 539 4.27 -35.66 -19.83
N LYS A 540 5.47 -35.37 -20.36
CA LYS A 540 6.23 -34.13 -20.10
C LYS A 540 5.43 -32.84 -20.35
N SER A 541 4.45 -32.86 -21.26
CA SER A 541 3.60 -31.70 -21.55
C SER A 541 2.39 -31.56 -20.61
N VAL A 542 2.00 -32.61 -19.89
CA VAL A 542 0.81 -32.62 -19.02
C VAL A 542 1.03 -31.77 -17.77
N PHE A 543 2.14 -31.99 -17.05
CA PHE A 543 2.37 -31.28 -15.78
C PHE A 543 2.42 -29.74 -15.93
N PRO A 544 3.09 -29.14 -16.94
CA PRO A 544 3.01 -27.70 -17.16
C PRO A 544 1.60 -27.21 -17.52
N ASN A 545 0.79 -28.01 -18.23
CA ASN A 545 -0.60 -27.65 -18.50
C ASN A 545 -1.40 -27.49 -17.21
N TYR A 546 -1.40 -28.51 -16.34
CA TYR A 546 -2.17 -28.48 -15.10
C TYR A 546 -1.59 -27.53 -14.04
N LYS A 547 -0.26 -27.53 -13.85
CA LYS A 547 0.42 -26.84 -12.73
C LYS A 547 0.93 -25.44 -13.05
N GLU A 548 0.96 -25.04 -14.33
CA GLU A 548 1.46 -23.72 -14.73
C GLU A 548 0.42 -22.97 -15.58
N PHE A 549 0.03 -23.49 -16.76
CA PHE A 549 -0.83 -22.76 -17.70
C PHE A 549 -2.30 -22.64 -17.25
N TYR A 550 -2.91 -23.77 -16.87
CA TYR A 550 -4.27 -23.78 -16.33
C TYR A 550 -4.27 -23.17 -14.93
N LEU A 551 -3.33 -23.57 -14.05
CA LEU A 551 -3.23 -23.03 -12.70
C LEU A 551 -3.11 -21.50 -12.67
N ARG A 552 -2.33 -20.88 -13.55
CA ARG A 552 -2.26 -19.41 -13.64
C ARG A 552 -3.62 -18.80 -14.00
N THR A 553 -4.32 -19.39 -14.96
CA THR A 553 -5.64 -18.90 -15.41
C THR A 553 -6.72 -19.06 -14.33
N GLU A 554 -6.64 -20.15 -13.55
CA GLU A 554 -7.49 -20.42 -12.39
C GLU A 554 -7.15 -19.49 -11.21
N TRP A 555 -5.87 -19.24 -10.96
CA TRP A 555 -5.39 -18.30 -9.93
C TRP A 555 -5.85 -16.87 -10.24
N ASP A 556 -5.70 -16.43 -11.50
CA ASP A 556 -6.20 -15.13 -11.97
C ASP A 556 -7.71 -15.00 -11.71
N HIS A 557 -8.50 -16.05 -12.00
CA HIS A 557 -9.95 -16.10 -11.76
C HIS A 557 -10.32 -16.11 -10.27
N ALA A 558 -9.64 -16.93 -9.46
CA ALA A 558 -9.88 -17.05 -8.02
C ALA A 558 -9.54 -15.75 -7.28
N ASN A 559 -8.43 -15.11 -7.65
CA ASN A 559 -8.06 -13.78 -7.17
C ASN A 559 -9.07 -12.72 -7.65
N ALA A 560 -9.43 -12.68 -8.94
CA ALA A 560 -10.39 -11.70 -9.45
C ALA A 560 -11.77 -11.81 -8.77
N SER A 561 -12.33 -13.01 -8.69
CA SER A 561 -13.65 -13.26 -8.08
C SER A 561 -13.68 -12.89 -6.59
N SER A 562 -12.61 -13.19 -5.85
CA SER A 562 -12.52 -12.82 -4.43
C SER A 562 -12.25 -11.33 -4.18
N ASN A 563 -11.52 -10.62 -5.07
CA ASN A 563 -11.44 -9.15 -5.04
C ASN A 563 -12.82 -8.52 -5.33
N MET A 564 -13.56 -9.04 -6.32
CA MET A 564 -14.88 -8.52 -6.67
C MET A 564 -15.93 -8.81 -5.58
N ALA A 565 -15.79 -9.92 -4.85
CA ALA A 565 -16.56 -10.19 -3.64
C ALA A 565 -16.29 -9.21 -2.49
N ALA A 566 -15.03 -8.89 -2.22
CA ALA A 566 -14.68 -7.85 -1.24
C ALA A 566 -15.21 -6.47 -1.67
N ARG A 567 -15.04 -6.13 -2.96
CA ARG A 567 -15.54 -4.87 -3.52
C ARG A 567 -17.06 -4.76 -3.46
N TYR A 568 -17.78 -5.83 -3.77
CA TYR A 568 -19.25 -5.86 -3.65
C TYR A 568 -19.72 -5.53 -2.24
N LEU A 569 -19.04 -6.00 -1.19
CA LEU A 569 -19.38 -5.64 0.19
C LEU A 569 -19.17 -4.14 0.44
N GLU A 570 -18.02 -3.58 0.02
CA GLU A 570 -17.76 -2.13 0.12
C GLU A 570 -18.82 -1.30 -0.65
N MET A 571 -19.20 -1.74 -1.85
CA MET A 571 -20.24 -1.11 -2.68
C MET A 571 -21.63 -1.20 -2.04
N MET A 572 -21.94 -2.31 -1.35
CA MET A 572 -23.26 -2.50 -0.71
C MET A 572 -23.37 -1.71 0.61
N ASP A 573 -22.27 -1.47 1.32
CA ASP A 573 -22.22 -0.59 2.50
C ASP A 573 -22.52 0.89 2.11
N ASP A 574 -22.02 1.35 0.95
CA ASP A 574 -22.22 2.72 0.45
C ASP A 574 -23.54 2.92 -0.35
N MET A 575 -24.48 1.96 -0.33
CA MET A 575 -25.71 1.99 -1.17
C MET A 575 -26.61 3.22 -0.99
N GLU A 576 -26.61 3.86 0.19
CA GLU A 576 -27.40 5.08 0.44
C GLU A 576 -26.86 6.31 -0.31
N ILE A 577 -25.54 6.40 -0.51
CA ILE A 577 -24.87 7.55 -1.16
C ILE A 577 -24.44 7.27 -2.60
N ALA A 578 -24.17 6.00 -2.91
CA ALA A 578 -23.84 5.53 -4.25
C ALA A 578 -24.81 4.39 -4.61
N PRO A 579 -26.03 4.69 -5.07
CA PRO A 579 -27.03 3.66 -5.37
C PRO A 579 -26.75 2.93 -6.70
N TYR A 580 -25.80 3.40 -7.50
CA TYR A 580 -25.49 2.86 -8.81
C TYR A 580 -24.04 2.34 -8.88
N TRP A 581 -23.75 1.51 -9.88
CA TRP A 581 -22.39 1.09 -10.19
C TRP A 581 -22.15 1.01 -11.70
N ARG A 582 -20.92 1.30 -12.14
CA ARG A 582 -20.50 1.23 -13.54
C ARG A 582 -19.60 0.04 -13.79
N LEU A 583 -19.79 -0.63 -14.92
CA LEU A 583 -18.86 -1.62 -15.44
C LEU A 583 -17.81 -0.92 -16.32
N ASN A 584 -16.53 -1.02 -15.94
CA ASN A 584 -15.40 -0.38 -16.63
C ASN A 584 -14.48 -1.47 -17.20
N ALA A 585 -14.42 -1.60 -18.53
CA ALA A 585 -13.55 -2.57 -19.20
C ALA A 585 -12.28 -1.89 -19.75
N ILE A 586 -11.13 -2.56 -19.62
CA ILE A 586 -9.94 -2.15 -20.39
C ILE A 586 -10.20 -2.47 -21.87
N ILE A 587 -10.31 -1.44 -22.71
CA ILE A 587 -10.55 -1.55 -24.16
C ILE A 587 -9.24 -1.55 -24.95
N ASP A 588 -8.85 -2.71 -25.45
CA ASP A 588 -7.75 -2.91 -26.40
C ASP A 588 -8.07 -4.06 -27.39
N GLU A 589 -7.08 -4.52 -28.15
CA GLU A 589 -7.21 -5.61 -29.14
C GLU A 589 -7.59 -6.97 -28.52
N GLY A 590 -7.32 -7.18 -27.22
CA GLY A 590 -7.62 -8.40 -26.48
C GLY A 590 -8.94 -8.37 -25.70
N THR A 591 -9.73 -7.29 -25.78
CA THR A 591 -11.03 -7.19 -25.09
C THR A 591 -12.10 -8.00 -25.81
N THR A 592 -12.86 -8.79 -25.05
CA THR A 592 -13.97 -9.60 -25.59
C THR A 592 -15.19 -8.73 -25.96
N VAL A 593 -16.08 -9.27 -26.80
CA VAL A 593 -17.30 -8.57 -27.24
C VAL A 593 -18.18 -8.19 -26.05
N VAL A 594 -18.48 -9.13 -25.14
CA VAL A 594 -19.29 -8.88 -23.94
C VAL A 594 -18.69 -7.78 -23.04
N CYS A 595 -17.38 -7.79 -22.78
CA CYS A 595 -16.74 -6.73 -22.00
C CYS A 595 -16.80 -5.36 -22.71
N ARG A 596 -16.69 -5.33 -24.04
CA ARG A 596 -16.78 -4.10 -24.84
C ARG A 596 -18.22 -3.60 -25.00
N SER A 597 -19.22 -4.48 -24.99
CA SER A 597 -20.64 -4.11 -25.14
C SER A 597 -21.23 -3.55 -23.84
N LEU A 598 -20.68 -3.96 -22.70
CA LEU A 598 -21.07 -3.50 -21.37
C LEU A 598 -20.20 -2.36 -20.83
N ASP A 599 -19.11 -1.99 -21.51
CA ASP A 599 -18.20 -0.92 -21.06
C ASP A 599 -18.93 0.42 -20.89
N GLY A 600 -18.70 1.07 -19.76
CA GLY A 600 -19.35 2.32 -19.37
C GLY A 600 -20.81 2.19 -18.94
N LYS A 601 -21.43 0.99 -19.00
CA LYS A 601 -22.83 0.79 -18.59
C LYS A 601 -22.97 0.91 -17.07
N VAL A 602 -24.04 1.59 -16.65
CA VAL A 602 -24.35 1.86 -15.25
C VAL A 602 -25.61 1.07 -14.85
N PHE A 603 -25.59 0.46 -13.67
CA PHE A 603 -26.60 -0.44 -13.14
C PHE A 603 -27.06 0.04 -11.75
N ASP A 604 -28.31 -0.23 -11.36
CA ASP A 604 -28.80 -0.01 -10.00
C ASP A 604 -28.38 -1.18 -9.09
N LYS A 605 -27.75 -0.88 -7.95
CA LYS A 605 -27.35 -1.87 -6.93
C LYS A 605 -28.54 -2.67 -6.36
N ARG A 606 -29.76 -2.14 -6.49
CA ARG A 606 -31.01 -2.79 -6.07
C ARG A 606 -31.46 -3.88 -7.05
N ASP A 607 -31.03 -3.84 -8.31
CA ASP A 607 -31.30 -4.93 -9.26
C ASP A 607 -30.38 -6.12 -8.99
N GLN A 608 -30.93 -7.09 -8.27
CA GLN A 608 -30.25 -8.33 -7.89
C GLN A 608 -29.83 -9.20 -9.10
N ASN A 609 -30.44 -9.04 -10.28
CA ASN A 609 -30.03 -9.79 -11.47
C ASN A 609 -28.83 -9.15 -12.17
N SER A 610 -28.76 -7.81 -12.21
CA SER A 610 -27.66 -7.08 -12.85
C SER A 610 -26.28 -7.38 -12.24
N TRP A 611 -26.22 -7.76 -10.95
CA TRP A 611 -24.97 -8.22 -10.33
C TRP A 611 -24.37 -9.50 -10.93
N LYS A 612 -25.08 -10.25 -11.80
CA LYS A 612 -24.48 -11.32 -12.62
C LYS A 612 -23.53 -10.79 -13.71
N PHE A 613 -23.51 -9.48 -13.92
CA PHE A 613 -22.51 -8.77 -14.74
C PHE A 613 -21.38 -8.17 -13.88
N LEU A 614 -21.33 -8.42 -12.57
CA LEU A 614 -20.13 -8.11 -11.79
C LEU A 614 -18.98 -8.98 -12.35
N PRO A 615 -17.80 -8.41 -12.65
CA PRO A 615 -16.67 -9.19 -13.15
C PRO A 615 -16.21 -10.29 -12.17
N PRO A 616 -15.47 -11.32 -12.62
CA PRO A 616 -15.08 -11.59 -14.01
C PRO A 616 -16.20 -12.18 -14.87
N LEU A 617 -16.33 -11.70 -16.11
CA LEU A 617 -17.32 -12.22 -17.09
C LEU A 617 -16.81 -13.43 -17.90
N HIS A 618 -15.51 -13.69 -17.84
CA HIS A 618 -14.85 -14.80 -18.54
C HIS A 618 -13.43 -15.03 -17.98
N TRP A 619 -12.79 -16.12 -18.37
CA TRP A 619 -11.37 -16.37 -18.06
C TRP A 619 -10.48 -15.21 -18.51
N LYS A 620 -9.58 -14.75 -17.62
CA LYS A 620 -8.69 -13.58 -17.85
C LYS A 620 -9.45 -12.29 -18.20
N CYS A 621 -10.60 -12.09 -17.58
CA CYS A 621 -11.30 -10.80 -17.62
C CYS A 621 -10.42 -9.68 -17.05
N ARG A 622 -10.50 -8.49 -17.65
CA ARG A 622 -9.78 -7.26 -17.25
C ARG A 622 -10.75 -6.09 -17.08
N THR A 623 -11.95 -6.43 -16.63
CA THR A 623 -13.04 -5.50 -16.34
C THR A 623 -13.11 -5.33 -14.83
N ASP A 624 -13.43 -4.11 -14.41
CA ASP A 624 -13.61 -3.70 -13.03
C ASP A 624 -15.02 -3.09 -12.85
N ALA A 625 -15.45 -2.89 -11.61
CA ALA A 625 -16.69 -2.20 -11.25
C ALA A 625 -16.39 -0.92 -10.47
N GLU A 626 -17.18 0.14 -10.62
CA GLU A 626 -16.96 1.43 -9.95
C GLU A 626 -18.26 1.95 -9.32
N ASP A 627 -18.17 2.55 -8.13
CA ASP A 627 -19.32 3.19 -7.48
C ASP A 627 -19.71 4.50 -8.15
N ILE A 628 -21.02 4.69 -8.31
CA ILE A 628 -21.60 5.88 -8.93
C ILE A 628 -22.61 6.50 -7.95
N PHE A 629 -22.40 7.78 -7.65
CA PHE A 629 -23.19 8.57 -6.70
C PHE A 629 -24.64 8.81 -7.17
N ASP A 630 -25.49 9.27 -6.25
CA ASP A 630 -26.92 9.48 -6.48
C ASP A 630 -27.24 10.68 -7.41
N ASP A 631 -26.25 11.52 -7.71
CA ASP A 631 -26.31 12.65 -8.64
C ASP A 631 -26.11 12.26 -10.13
N TYR A 632 -26.00 10.97 -10.44
CA TYR A 632 -25.82 10.50 -11.82
C TYR A 632 -27.09 10.65 -12.69
N GLU A 633 -27.06 11.59 -13.64
CA GLU A 633 -28.15 11.87 -14.58
C GLU A 633 -28.14 11.01 -15.87
N GLY A 634 -27.27 10.00 -15.99
CA GLY A 634 -27.12 9.19 -17.20
C GLY A 634 -28.05 7.97 -17.29
N GLU A 635 -27.92 7.20 -18.39
CA GLU A 635 -28.75 6.02 -18.63
C GLU A 635 -28.41 4.86 -17.68
N ILE A 636 -29.38 4.46 -16.85
CA ILE A 636 -29.32 3.23 -16.05
C ILE A 636 -29.77 2.06 -16.94
N THR A 637 -28.89 1.08 -17.10
CA THR A 637 -29.12 -0.15 -17.85
C THR A 637 -29.69 -1.22 -16.92
N ASN A 638 -30.77 -1.89 -17.33
CA ASN A 638 -31.31 -3.05 -16.60
C ASN A 638 -30.75 -4.38 -17.12
N PHE A 639 -31.03 -5.45 -16.39
CA PHE A 639 -30.57 -6.81 -16.70
C PHE A 639 -30.93 -7.26 -18.13
N GLU A 640 -32.19 -7.08 -18.56
CA GLU A 640 -32.65 -7.47 -19.90
C GLU A 640 -31.99 -6.65 -21.02
N GLU A 641 -31.72 -5.36 -20.81
CA GLU A 641 -30.98 -4.51 -21.74
C GLU A 641 -29.51 -4.92 -21.87
N ALA A 642 -28.86 -5.25 -20.75
CA ALA A 642 -27.49 -5.73 -20.74
C ALA A 642 -27.34 -7.06 -21.51
N ILE A 643 -28.29 -8.00 -21.37
CA ILE A 643 -28.36 -9.21 -22.20
C ILE A 643 -28.50 -8.85 -23.69
N GLN A 644 -29.29 -7.83 -24.03
CA GLN A 644 -29.51 -7.42 -25.42
C GLN A 644 -28.27 -6.79 -26.10
N THR A 645 -27.27 -6.32 -25.32
CA THR A 645 -26.02 -5.79 -25.91
C THR A 645 -25.12 -6.88 -26.53
N ASP A 646 -25.08 -8.08 -25.94
CA ASP A 646 -24.43 -9.27 -26.51
C ASP A 646 -25.14 -10.58 -26.06
N PRO A 647 -26.25 -10.97 -26.72
CA PRO A 647 -26.99 -12.18 -26.36
C PRO A 647 -26.16 -13.47 -26.49
N TYR A 648 -25.20 -13.50 -27.43
CA TYR A 648 -24.30 -14.63 -27.62
C TYR A 648 -23.18 -14.68 -26.57
N GLY A 649 -22.72 -13.51 -26.11
CA GLY A 649 -21.85 -13.35 -24.95
C GLY A 649 -22.51 -13.87 -23.69
N TRP A 650 -23.76 -13.48 -23.43
CA TRP A 650 -24.54 -14.00 -22.31
C TRP A 650 -24.71 -15.52 -22.36
N GLU A 651 -25.17 -16.09 -23.49
CA GLU A 651 -25.30 -17.55 -23.63
C GLU A 651 -23.96 -18.29 -23.41
N ARG A 652 -22.84 -17.66 -23.79
CA ARG A 652 -21.49 -18.18 -23.54
C ARG A 652 -21.11 -18.10 -22.05
N MET A 653 -21.43 -17.01 -21.36
CA MET A 653 -21.24 -16.89 -19.90
C MET A 653 -21.96 -18.03 -19.18
N GLN A 654 -23.23 -18.27 -19.51
CA GLN A 654 -24.03 -19.35 -18.91
C GLN A 654 -23.40 -20.74 -19.15
N LYS A 655 -23.01 -21.04 -20.41
CA LYS A 655 -22.34 -22.31 -20.75
C LYS A 655 -20.98 -22.50 -20.07
N GLN A 656 -20.31 -21.42 -19.70
CA GLN A 656 -19.01 -21.44 -19.01
C GLN A 656 -19.12 -21.22 -17.48
N GLY A 657 -20.32 -21.00 -16.95
CA GLY A 657 -20.59 -20.74 -15.54
C GLY A 657 -20.04 -19.42 -15.02
N PHE A 658 -20.20 -18.34 -15.80
CA PHE A 658 -19.89 -16.96 -15.41
C PHE A 658 -21.15 -16.09 -15.17
N ASP A 659 -22.35 -16.66 -15.24
CA ASP A 659 -23.63 -15.99 -15.00
C ASP A 659 -23.99 -15.88 -13.50
N VAL A 660 -22.99 -15.58 -12.68
CA VAL A 660 -23.03 -15.61 -11.21
C VAL A 660 -22.72 -14.23 -10.65
N ASN A 661 -23.45 -13.81 -9.62
CA ASN A 661 -23.03 -12.68 -8.80
C ASN A 661 -21.82 -13.09 -7.94
N TRP A 662 -20.60 -12.87 -8.44
CA TRP A 662 -19.37 -13.14 -7.69
C TRP A 662 -19.28 -12.37 -6.37
N GLY A 663 -20.02 -11.26 -6.25
CA GLY A 663 -20.20 -10.47 -5.04
C GLY A 663 -20.74 -11.26 -3.85
N ASP A 664 -21.76 -12.07 -4.13
CA ASP A 664 -22.53 -12.80 -3.12
C ASP A 664 -22.38 -14.34 -3.20
N SER A 665 -21.56 -14.82 -4.13
CA SER A 665 -21.35 -16.25 -4.39
C SER A 665 -20.59 -16.97 -3.26
N ASP A 666 -21.10 -18.13 -2.86
CA ASP A 666 -20.40 -19.12 -2.02
C ASP A 666 -19.47 -20.06 -2.83
N GLU A 667 -19.40 -19.89 -4.16
CA GLU A 667 -18.50 -20.63 -5.07
C GLU A 667 -17.53 -19.67 -5.80
N ILE A 668 -16.27 -20.10 -5.96
CA ILE A 668 -15.27 -19.45 -6.84
C ILE A 668 -15.24 -20.14 -8.21
N PHE A 669 -15.31 -21.48 -8.21
CA PHE A 669 -15.47 -22.29 -9.40
C PHE A 669 -16.83 -22.97 -9.41
N THR A 670 -17.65 -22.65 -10.42
CA THR A 670 -18.98 -23.25 -10.58
C THR A 670 -18.89 -24.70 -11.04
N ARG A 671 -19.97 -25.47 -10.90
CA ARG A 671 -20.03 -26.86 -11.42
C ARG A 671 -19.75 -26.96 -12.92
N ALA A 672 -20.08 -25.93 -13.71
CA ALA A 672 -19.74 -25.88 -15.15
C ALA A 672 -18.22 -25.81 -15.41
N GLN A 673 -17.44 -25.34 -14.43
CA GLN A 673 -15.99 -25.17 -14.50
C GLN A 673 -15.21 -26.38 -13.96
N SER A 674 -15.90 -27.34 -13.31
CA SER A 674 -15.31 -28.60 -12.82
C SER A 674 -14.53 -29.36 -13.90
N TYR A 675 -13.45 -30.01 -13.49
CA TYR A 675 -12.61 -30.86 -14.33
C TYR A 675 -13.21 -32.25 -14.60
N LEU A 676 -14.19 -32.70 -13.81
CA LEU A 676 -14.81 -34.03 -14.00
C LEU A 676 -15.47 -34.21 -15.38
N LYS A 677 -15.85 -33.11 -16.04
CA LYS A 677 -16.35 -33.10 -17.43
C LYS A 677 -15.33 -33.56 -18.48
N LYS A 678 -14.04 -33.69 -18.12
CA LYS A 678 -12.99 -34.31 -18.95
C LYS A 678 -13.02 -35.84 -18.87
N LEU A 679 -13.62 -36.41 -17.83
CA LEU A 679 -13.74 -37.85 -17.65
C LEU A 679 -14.88 -38.41 -18.53
N PRO A 680 -14.85 -39.71 -18.89
CA PRO A 680 -15.96 -40.38 -19.56
C PRO A 680 -17.26 -40.31 -18.75
N GLN A 681 -18.41 -40.27 -19.42
CA GLN A 681 -19.73 -40.20 -18.76
C GLN A 681 -20.07 -41.45 -17.93
N ASP A 682 -19.42 -42.57 -18.21
CA ASP A 682 -19.53 -43.85 -17.52
C ASP A 682 -18.44 -44.06 -16.45
N SER A 683 -17.55 -43.09 -16.26
CA SER A 683 -16.57 -43.12 -15.17
C SER A 683 -17.24 -42.85 -13.82
N THR A 684 -16.73 -43.51 -12.77
CA THR A 684 -17.04 -43.18 -11.38
C THR A 684 -15.87 -42.34 -10.83
N PRO A 685 -16.04 -41.04 -10.59
CA PRO A 685 -15.06 -40.24 -9.87
C PRO A 685 -14.77 -40.82 -8.49
N ILE A 686 -13.58 -40.55 -7.97
CA ILE A 686 -13.17 -40.89 -6.61
C ILE A 686 -14.05 -40.10 -5.64
N ASP A 687 -14.67 -40.81 -4.69
CA ASP A 687 -15.22 -40.21 -3.48
C ASP A 687 -14.08 -39.84 -2.54
N VAL A 688 -14.03 -38.59 -2.07
CA VAL A 688 -12.97 -38.12 -1.17
C VAL A 688 -12.96 -38.87 0.16
N ASP A 689 -14.09 -39.43 0.58
CA ASP A 689 -14.22 -40.18 1.85
C ASP A 689 -13.61 -41.59 1.80
N ASP A 690 -13.36 -42.12 0.59
CA ASP A 690 -12.63 -43.38 0.40
C ASP A 690 -11.11 -43.21 0.57
N LEU A 691 -10.58 -41.99 0.45
CA LEU A 691 -9.16 -41.70 0.62
C LEU A 691 -8.73 -41.82 2.09
N GLY A 692 -7.57 -42.43 2.34
CA GLY A 692 -7.03 -42.62 3.69
C GLY A 692 -5.50 -42.58 3.76
N ILE A 693 -4.96 -42.99 4.91
CA ILE A 693 -3.53 -42.86 5.25
C ILE A 693 -2.56 -43.45 4.20
N THR A 694 -2.99 -44.49 3.49
CA THR A 694 -2.23 -45.16 2.42
C THR A 694 -2.04 -44.28 1.19
N ASP A 695 -3.08 -43.57 0.77
CA ASP A 695 -3.11 -42.74 -0.44
C ASP A 695 -2.29 -41.46 -0.28
N TYR A 696 -2.09 -41.05 0.97
CA TYR A 696 -1.23 -39.93 1.38
C TYR A 696 0.21 -40.33 1.71
N GLY A 697 0.53 -41.63 1.76
CA GLY A 697 1.83 -42.15 2.19
C GLY A 697 2.14 -41.84 3.66
N LEU A 698 1.13 -41.70 4.51
CA LEU A 698 1.28 -41.38 5.93
C LEU A 698 1.61 -42.62 6.75
N ALA A 699 2.30 -42.41 7.87
CA ALA A 699 2.58 -43.48 8.83
C ALA A 699 1.33 -43.79 9.69
N GLU A 700 1.12 -45.08 9.99
CA GLU A 700 0.17 -45.58 10.99
C GLU A 700 0.36 -44.85 12.34
N TRP A 701 -0.73 -44.65 13.08
CA TRP A 701 -0.70 -43.96 14.37
C TRP A 701 0.29 -44.58 15.36
N ALA A 702 0.55 -45.89 15.30
CA ALA A 702 1.59 -46.54 16.11
C ALA A 702 2.96 -45.84 15.98
N LYS A 703 3.30 -45.36 14.77
CA LYS A 703 4.60 -44.78 14.39
C LYS A 703 4.64 -43.24 14.47
N VAL A 704 3.51 -42.53 14.52
CA VAL A 704 3.49 -41.06 14.60
C VAL A 704 3.92 -40.55 15.99
N LYS A 705 4.47 -39.32 16.02
CA LYS A 705 4.84 -38.61 17.25
C LYS A 705 3.59 -38.19 18.01
N LYS A 706 3.49 -38.61 19.27
CA LYS A 706 2.34 -38.39 20.16
C LYS A 706 2.61 -37.25 21.13
N HIS A 707 1.62 -36.39 21.35
CA HIS A 707 1.69 -35.25 22.27
C HIS A 707 1.32 -35.65 23.70
N THR A 708 1.65 -34.77 24.65
CA THR A 708 1.10 -34.82 26.01
C THR A 708 -0.11 -33.90 26.11
N TYR A 709 -1.10 -34.27 26.91
CA TYR A 709 -2.23 -33.40 27.22
C TYR A 709 -1.81 -32.00 27.72
N PRO A 710 -2.62 -30.96 27.45
CA PRO A 710 -2.38 -29.60 27.92
C PRO A 710 -2.21 -29.57 29.45
N LYS A 711 -1.06 -29.08 29.92
CA LYS A 711 -0.78 -28.93 31.36
C LYS A 711 -1.44 -27.71 32.00
N LYS A 712 -1.84 -26.72 31.19
CA LYS A 712 -2.46 -25.48 31.63
C LYS A 712 -3.86 -25.40 31.05
N VAL A 713 -4.84 -25.62 31.92
CA VAL A 713 -6.26 -25.52 31.60
C VAL A 713 -6.61 -24.09 31.20
N VAL A 714 -7.46 -23.95 30.18
CA VAL A 714 -7.97 -22.68 29.65
C VAL A 714 -9.46 -22.58 29.96
N THR A 715 -9.86 -21.52 30.65
CA THR A 715 -11.26 -21.34 31.05
C THR A 715 -12.15 -20.95 29.87
N ILE A 716 -13.24 -21.70 29.65
CA ILE A 716 -14.22 -21.48 28.57
C ILE A 716 -14.69 -20.02 28.53
N LYS A 717 -14.95 -19.42 29.70
CA LYS A 717 -15.42 -18.03 29.83
C LYS A 717 -14.49 -16.98 29.19
N SER A 718 -13.20 -17.29 29.00
CA SER A 718 -12.26 -16.39 28.31
C SER A 718 -12.34 -16.47 26.77
N HIS A 719 -13.17 -17.37 26.24
CA HIS A 719 -13.40 -17.60 24.80
C HIS A 719 -14.85 -17.34 24.39
N ILE A 720 -15.78 -17.14 25.34
CA ILE A 720 -17.17 -16.75 25.06
C ILE A 720 -17.20 -15.35 24.44
N ASP A 721 -17.91 -15.20 23.32
CA ASP A 721 -18.18 -13.90 22.70
C ASP A 721 -19.60 -13.40 22.97
N LYS A 722 -20.02 -12.34 22.26
CA LYS A 722 -21.35 -11.71 22.43
C LYS A 722 -22.53 -12.67 22.20
N THR A 723 -22.32 -13.79 21.50
CA THR A 723 -23.35 -14.79 21.19
C THR A 723 -23.62 -15.78 22.33
N GLY A 724 -22.74 -15.83 23.34
CA GLY A 724 -22.73 -16.88 24.37
C GLY A 724 -21.98 -18.16 23.98
N MET A 725 -21.64 -18.36 22.70
CA MET A 725 -20.79 -19.47 22.25
C MET A 725 -19.29 -19.14 22.43
N ALA A 726 -18.46 -20.16 22.58
CA ALA A 726 -17.01 -20.01 22.64
C ALA A 726 -16.41 -19.97 21.23
N ARG A 727 -15.59 -18.97 20.92
CA ARG A 727 -14.95 -18.77 19.61
C ARG A 727 -13.48 -19.19 19.63
N VAL A 728 -13.07 -20.03 18.68
CA VAL A 728 -11.69 -20.51 18.50
C VAL A 728 -11.24 -20.22 17.07
N ILE A 729 -10.02 -19.70 16.89
CA ILE A 729 -9.41 -19.55 15.55
C ILE A 729 -8.66 -20.83 15.22
N THR A 730 -8.97 -21.46 14.09
CA THR A 730 -8.33 -22.70 13.64
C THR A 730 -6.94 -22.45 13.04
N SER A 731 -6.17 -23.52 12.85
CA SER A 731 -4.89 -23.52 12.12
C SER A 731 -4.98 -22.99 10.68
N GLU A 732 -6.17 -22.98 10.10
CA GLU A 732 -6.45 -22.43 8.76
C GLU A 732 -6.64 -20.89 8.76
N ASN A 733 -6.58 -20.28 9.95
CA ASN A 733 -6.87 -18.88 10.25
C ASN A 733 -8.35 -18.49 10.02
N LEU A 734 -9.28 -19.40 10.34
CA LEU A 734 -10.73 -19.17 10.35
C LEU A 734 -11.31 -19.30 11.77
N PRO A 735 -12.24 -18.42 12.20
CA PRO A 735 -12.96 -18.62 13.44
C PRO A 735 -13.99 -19.74 13.29
N VAL A 736 -14.13 -20.55 14.34
CA VAL A 736 -15.23 -21.50 14.54
C VAL A 736 -15.85 -21.31 15.91
N TRP A 737 -17.16 -21.54 16.00
CA TRP A 737 -17.95 -21.41 17.21
C TRP A 737 -18.27 -22.77 17.81
N VAL A 738 -18.20 -22.83 19.14
CA VAL A 738 -18.39 -24.01 19.97
C VAL A 738 -19.52 -23.74 20.95
N ASP A 739 -20.60 -24.51 20.86
CA ASP A 739 -21.69 -24.46 21.85
C ASP A 739 -21.31 -25.29 23.08
N THR A 740 -20.58 -24.65 24.00
CA THR A 740 -20.10 -25.28 25.24
C THR A 740 -21.22 -25.57 26.24
N GLU A 741 -22.36 -24.89 26.15
CA GLU A 741 -23.50 -25.10 27.05
C GLU A 741 -24.32 -26.32 26.64
N ALA A 742 -24.70 -26.43 25.36
CA ALA A 742 -25.44 -27.59 24.84
C ALA A 742 -24.61 -28.88 24.96
N THR A 743 -23.30 -28.80 24.74
CA THR A 743 -22.37 -29.95 24.88
C THR A 743 -21.97 -30.24 26.33
N LYS A 744 -22.33 -29.38 27.30
CA LYS A 744 -21.94 -29.48 28.72
C LYS A 744 -20.42 -29.63 28.93
N MET A 745 -19.65 -28.91 28.12
CA MET A 745 -18.19 -29.03 28.06
C MET A 745 -17.54 -28.44 29.31
N ASN A 746 -16.51 -29.11 29.85
CA ASN A 746 -15.68 -28.57 30.93
C ASN A 746 -14.40 -27.90 30.37
N ASP A 747 -13.73 -27.10 31.19
CA ASP A 747 -12.52 -26.36 30.78
C ASP A 747 -11.40 -27.29 30.27
N ASP A 748 -11.25 -28.51 30.81
CA ASP A 748 -10.26 -29.49 30.35
C ASP A 748 -10.52 -29.97 28.91
N LEU A 749 -11.75 -30.39 28.62
CA LEU A 749 -12.17 -30.87 27.30
C LEU A 749 -12.16 -29.72 26.28
N PHE A 750 -12.57 -28.52 26.69
CA PHE A 750 -12.46 -27.33 25.85
C PHE A 750 -11.00 -26.98 25.53
N THR A 751 -10.08 -27.16 26.48
CA THR A 751 -8.65 -26.94 26.24
C THR A 751 -8.10 -27.92 25.19
N GLN A 752 -8.50 -29.21 25.24
CA GLN A 752 -8.11 -30.22 24.25
C GLN A 752 -8.71 -29.93 22.85
N LEU A 753 -10.00 -29.56 22.81
CA LEU A 753 -10.69 -29.13 21.59
C LEU A 753 -10.00 -27.92 20.96
N LYS A 754 -9.69 -26.90 21.77
CA LYS A 754 -9.00 -25.70 21.33
C LYS A 754 -7.63 -26.02 20.76
N GLU A 755 -6.80 -26.81 21.47
CA GLU A 755 -5.48 -27.23 20.96
C GLU A 755 -5.62 -27.94 19.62
N THR A 756 -6.58 -28.86 19.49
CA THR A 756 -6.82 -29.64 18.27
C THR A 756 -7.23 -28.76 17.08
N LEU A 757 -8.03 -27.72 17.31
CA LEU A 757 -8.37 -26.73 16.28
C LEU A 757 -7.20 -25.81 15.90
N THR A 758 -6.39 -25.37 16.89
CA THR A 758 -5.30 -24.41 16.66
C THR A 758 -4.01 -25.04 16.12
N ASP A 759 -3.73 -26.27 16.52
CA ASP A 759 -2.49 -27.03 16.25
C ASP A 759 -2.85 -28.52 15.99
N PRO A 760 -3.62 -28.83 14.94
CA PRO A 760 -3.86 -30.22 14.53
C PRO A 760 -2.56 -30.83 14.00
N ASP A 761 -2.42 -32.15 14.14
CA ASP A 761 -1.39 -32.87 13.37
C ASP A 761 -1.86 -33.10 11.92
N GLU A 762 -3.17 -33.33 11.72
CA GLU A 762 -3.79 -33.58 10.41
C GLU A 762 -5.18 -32.94 10.30
N VAL A 763 -5.54 -32.46 9.10
CA VAL A 763 -6.87 -31.90 8.79
C VAL A 763 -7.42 -32.55 7.52
N TYR A 764 -8.58 -33.17 7.64
CA TYR A 764 -9.31 -33.84 6.56
C TYR A 764 -10.58 -33.07 6.19
N TRP A 765 -11.05 -33.26 4.96
CA TRP A 765 -12.25 -32.64 4.39
C TRP A 765 -13.13 -33.66 3.68
N SER A 766 -14.44 -33.50 3.78
CA SER A 766 -15.46 -34.41 3.24
C SER A 766 -16.65 -33.62 2.68
N ASP A 767 -17.21 -34.03 1.54
CA ASP A 767 -18.43 -33.45 0.95
C ASP A 767 -19.60 -34.43 0.74
N SER A 768 -19.56 -35.61 1.38
CA SER A 768 -20.69 -36.57 1.39
C SER A 768 -21.92 -36.05 2.15
N GLY A 769 -21.72 -35.10 3.08
CA GLY A 769 -22.78 -34.41 3.79
C GLY A 769 -23.45 -33.28 3.00
N LYS A 770 -24.66 -32.86 3.39
CA LYS A 770 -25.35 -31.68 2.81
C LYS A 770 -24.55 -30.38 2.96
N ILE A 771 -23.69 -30.31 3.98
CA ILE A 771 -22.74 -29.24 4.23
C ILE A 771 -21.39 -29.96 4.36
N PRO A 772 -20.35 -29.57 3.61
CA PRO A 772 -19.04 -30.19 3.74
C PRO A 772 -18.47 -30.07 5.16
N GLU A 773 -17.84 -31.14 5.62
CA GLU A 773 -17.26 -31.26 6.95
C GLU A 773 -15.74 -31.12 6.88
N THR A 774 -15.16 -30.45 7.86
CA THR A 774 -13.70 -30.38 8.08
C THR A 774 -13.39 -31.01 9.43
N VAL A 775 -12.45 -31.96 9.44
CA VAL A 775 -12.10 -32.79 10.60
C VAL A 775 -10.66 -32.52 11.01
N PHE A 776 -10.48 -32.01 12.22
CA PHE A 776 -9.20 -31.71 12.84
C PHE A 776 -8.80 -32.87 13.77
N ILE A 777 -7.58 -33.38 13.63
CA ILE A 777 -7.07 -34.52 14.40
C ILE A 777 -5.75 -34.15 15.10
N ARG A 778 -5.64 -34.45 16.39
CA ARG A 778 -4.40 -34.30 17.19
C ARG A 778 -4.07 -35.58 17.94
N PHE A 779 -2.81 -36.03 17.87
CA PHE A 779 -2.40 -37.34 18.36
C PHE A 779 -1.89 -37.30 19.80
N TYR A 780 -2.53 -38.08 20.68
CA TYR A 780 -2.12 -38.25 22.09
C TYR A 780 -1.52 -39.65 22.32
N LYS A 781 -1.13 -39.97 23.56
CA LYS A 781 -0.47 -41.25 23.89
C LYS A 781 -1.41 -42.46 23.85
N ASP A 782 -2.67 -42.19 24.07
CA ASP A 782 -3.78 -43.09 24.39
C ASP A 782 -4.89 -43.07 23.33
N GLY A 783 -4.75 -42.21 22.31
CA GLY A 783 -5.67 -42.10 21.19
C GLY A 783 -5.40 -40.85 20.34
N ALA A 784 -6.43 -40.35 19.68
CA ALA A 784 -6.45 -39.07 18.99
C ALA A 784 -7.73 -38.31 19.33
N PHE A 785 -7.61 -37.00 19.54
CA PHE A 785 -8.79 -36.16 19.68
C PHE A 785 -9.23 -35.69 18.29
N LYS A 786 -10.50 -35.93 17.97
CA LYS A 786 -11.14 -35.57 16.70
C LYS A 786 -12.13 -34.44 16.96
N VAL A 787 -12.03 -33.36 16.19
CA VAL A 787 -13.01 -32.25 16.21
C VAL A 787 -13.53 -32.05 14.80
N SER A 788 -14.84 -32.10 14.63
CA SER A 788 -15.52 -32.01 13.32
C SER A 788 -16.27 -30.68 13.25
N THR A 789 -16.17 -29.99 12.12
CA THR A 789 -16.79 -28.68 11.89
C THR A 789 -17.54 -28.63 10.57
N GLN A 790 -18.74 -28.06 10.58
CA GLN A 790 -19.53 -27.78 9.37
C GLN A 790 -19.75 -26.28 9.26
N SER A 791 -19.47 -25.72 8.08
CA SER A 791 -19.31 -24.27 7.93
C SER A 791 -18.33 -23.74 9.01
N VAL A 792 -18.82 -22.91 9.93
CA VAL A 792 -18.01 -22.24 10.96
C VAL A 792 -18.41 -22.68 12.37
N ARG A 793 -19.01 -23.86 12.54
CA ARG A 793 -19.41 -24.40 13.85
C ARG A 793 -18.81 -25.77 14.08
N VAL A 794 -18.37 -26.04 15.32
CA VAL A 794 -18.08 -27.40 15.77
C VAL A 794 -19.40 -28.16 15.89
N THR A 795 -19.48 -29.30 15.21
CA THR A 795 -20.64 -30.20 15.21
C THR A 795 -20.44 -31.39 16.13
N HIS A 796 -19.22 -31.91 16.21
CA HIS A 796 -18.89 -33.10 17.01
C HIS A 796 -17.44 -33.04 17.52
N SER A 797 -17.18 -33.60 18.70
CA SER A 797 -15.82 -33.74 19.23
C SER A 797 -15.70 -34.96 20.14
N GLU A 798 -14.69 -35.80 19.91
CA GLU A 798 -14.55 -37.09 20.59
C GLU A 798 -13.09 -37.54 20.69
N MET A 799 -12.80 -38.42 21.68
CA MET A 799 -11.52 -39.12 21.79
C MET A 799 -11.64 -40.49 21.12
N ILE A 800 -10.80 -40.76 20.13
CA ILE A 800 -10.78 -42.01 19.37
C ILE A 800 -9.57 -42.85 19.79
N THR A 801 -9.81 -44.12 20.11
CA THR A 801 -8.75 -45.11 20.39
C THR A 801 -8.23 -45.79 19.13
N ASP A 802 -9.11 -46.10 18.17
CA ASP A 802 -8.75 -46.68 16.87
C ASP A 802 -8.46 -45.60 15.82
N VAL A 803 -7.33 -44.92 16.00
CA VAL A 803 -7.01 -43.65 15.32
C VAL A 803 -6.92 -43.79 13.80
N ASP A 804 -6.41 -44.89 13.28
CA ASP A 804 -6.20 -45.04 11.84
C ASP A 804 -7.52 -45.25 11.06
N THR A 805 -8.60 -45.67 11.72
CA THR A 805 -9.94 -45.80 11.07
C THR A 805 -10.63 -44.46 10.79
N VAL A 806 -10.30 -43.40 11.54
CA VAL A 806 -10.90 -42.06 11.41
C VAL A 806 -10.06 -41.09 10.59
N ARG A 807 -8.87 -41.50 10.13
CA ARG A 807 -7.98 -40.72 9.25
C ARG A 807 -8.37 -40.95 7.78
N LYS A 808 -9.56 -40.48 7.44
CA LYS A 808 -10.21 -40.59 6.12
C LYS A 808 -10.71 -39.24 5.62
N GLY A 809 -10.93 -39.13 4.32
CA GLY A 809 -11.33 -37.89 3.64
C GLY A 809 -10.18 -37.29 2.83
N LEU A 810 -10.44 -36.15 2.18
CA LEU A 810 -9.42 -35.37 1.50
C LEU A 810 -8.47 -34.72 2.52
N LEU A 811 -7.18 -35.08 2.51
CA LEU A 811 -6.18 -34.45 3.36
C LEU A 811 -5.88 -33.03 2.85
N VAL A 812 -6.36 -32.01 3.55
CA VAL A 812 -6.26 -30.60 3.12
C VAL A 812 -5.14 -29.83 3.81
N ASN A 813 -4.72 -30.25 5.02
CA ASN A 813 -3.60 -29.64 5.73
C ASN A 813 -2.87 -30.65 6.62
N THR A 814 -1.54 -30.54 6.64
CA THR A 814 -0.63 -31.19 7.60
C THR A 814 0.35 -30.13 8.10
N PRO A 815 0.05 -29.43 9.21
CA PRO A 815 0.91 -28.36 9.71
C PRO A 815 2.34 -28.85 9.96
N LYS A 816 3.31 -28.26 9.25
CA LYS A 816 4.73 -28.54 9.48
C LYS A 816 5.16 -27.93 10.82
N LYS A 817 5.90 -28.71 11.60
CA LYS A 817 6.61 -28.28 12.82
C LYS A 817 7.98 -27.72 12.47
#